data_AF-A0A2E4DDK4-F1
#
_entry.id   AF-A0A2E4DDK4-F1
#
_cell.length_a   1.000
_cell.length_b   1.000
_cell.length_c   1.000
_cell.angle_alpha   90.00
_cell.angle_beta   90.00
_cell.angle_gamma   90.00
#
_symmetry.space_group_name_H-M   'P 1'
#
loop_
_entity.id
_entity.type
_entity.pdbx_description
1 polymer ?
#
loop_
_entity_poly.entity_id
_entity_poly.type
_entity_poly.pdbx_seq_one_letter_code
_entity_poly.pdbx_strand_id
1 'polypeptide(L)'
;MQWNSKYWRVQYKLAQKKFKKDPVWQNVAWSALIVLLLTPAGIFYFYDSQQSQLSTFTQWQQVQKRLSDRSPAALKNGSFQCGFETVNLKQIKSEVHKLENKYQTGSVIEGNFYGLDLTSLPSIGAQLLADNKGLIGDKNQNLDFSACKGNVACVFNTIYNDPTELSGYFAYYWYLKTGSIIAMSNYVPNQKSVEAGEYSGQKHSFHHYLFSANELKNFYFLAKSLPEKLTFIPLLKSIHKIPSNAKIEGYQSHICSLSLPNGQILLGSNCLWGERKKFNLVVAKEIAKFADRHEGLKEGLAKLSTHKQWESFGSWFKESYFNPRGHRFEYRWINNIPNNYVFDMDLKRSPGEHLATAIAHYRFNPNEFKAKAPNDLRQWLKDHIFHGLSFDSEGLYKQYIHQSLNTWARQEVGLWKNCLEENLKDQDIQALQKDIVKSLDHPLYKCVENKMPAFISFLKQNIQEDHYEGCEFFNDRKLAHLSKRFDENVNKYLLEKILQRKIEIQKHGPDVLTGQLVKDDFIQTVDPKTLYINCFAKEDVQACYTKTMNLKVDQMITKHKTTSEYYRNIIKEDVLALYPFDHVKKNTNEAAKHFLAPFSARLHQAANKMWNSCKQGGMDLKSNLNLPMKFSGGRYFVNPKLINCINDKIDSELIQLTDLKAFQLIDGKRKEYKLNDEEQEFALSFLEGNLLQTLNNLLDEEYFSEKQRFKQYFHKARLKAVSAFEKDDELMKEVFSHQQVENLCMQKVSQFYPENYFYHSKPQLDKTYGRTICTKFVTQPNINKALQAQFQQQWIDNRNVAIKYLAESYQSLVNDCYDRFEVVGNNKNKPYRDHCIRDSFGEAINQAIMDWRDHEHYPYFESREQEVVNYFVSSLRSKFIAKASQREPLLEDRKPAQL
;
A
#
# COMPACT_ATOMS: atom_id res chain seq x y z
N MET A 1 -72.41 10.94 15.40
CA MET A 1 -72.55 12.30 15.97
C MET A 1 -72.15 13.32 14.92
N GLN A 2 -73.12 13.98 14.29
CA GLN A 2 -72.87 15.09 13.35
C GLN A 2 -72.67 16.36 14.18
N TRP A 3 -71.44 16.89 14.15
CA TRP A 3 -71.06 18.07 14.91
C TRP A 3 -71.64 19.33 14.25
N ASN A 4 -72.51 20.04 14.97
CA ASN A 4 -73.28 21.18 14.44
C ASN A 4 -72.40 22.44 14.32
N SER A 5 -72.05 22.82 13.09
CA SER A 5 -71.18 23.97 12.78
C SER A 5 -71.72 25.32 13.29
N LYS A 6 -73.05 25.43 13.51
CA LYS A 6 -73.66 26.61 14.13
C LYS A 6 -73.23 26.79 15.58
N TYR A 7 -73.06 25.70 16.34
CA TYR A 7 -72.65 25.76 17.74
C TYR A 7 -71.26 26.38 17.89
N TRP A 8 -70.31 25.93 17.05
CA TRP A 8 -68.96 26.48 17.03
C TRP A 8 -68.90 27.93 16.58
N ARG A 9 -69.69 28.34 15.57
CA ARG A 9 -69.74 29.75 15.16
C ARG A 9 -70.27 30.67 16.25
N VAL A 10 -71.27 30.22 17.02
CA VAL A 10 -71.83 31.01 18.13
C VAL A 10 -70.86 31.07 19.29
N GLN A 11 -70.26 29.94 19.68
CA GLN A 11 -69.26 29.91 20.75
C GLN A 11 -67.99 30.69 20.40
N TYR A 12 -67.53 30.63 19.15
CA TYR A 12 -66.40 31.42 18.66
C TYR A 12 -66.71 32.93 18.67
N LYS A 13 -67.92 33.34 18.26
CA LYS A 13 -68.35 34.75 18.35
C LYS A 13 -68.49 35.25 19.79
N LEU A 14 -69.00 34.41 20.69
CA LEU A 14 -69.09 34.72 22.13
C LEU A 14 -67.70 34.80 22.78
N ALA A 15 -66.80 33.88 22.43
CA ALA A 15 -65.41 33.90 22.85
C ALA A 15 -64.69 35.16 22.32
N GLN A 16 -64.86 35.53 21.05
CA GLN A 16 -64.32 36.79 20.49
C GLN A 16 -64.86 38.03 21.20
N LYS A 17 -66.15 38.05 21.57
CA LYS A 17 -66.74 39.18 22.32
C LYS A 17 -66.18 39.27 23.74
N LYS A 18 -65.93 38.15 24.41
CA LYS A 18 -65.24 38.11 25.71
C LYS A 18 -63.77 38.51 25.59
N PHE A 19 -63.07 38.05 24.55
CA PHE A 19 -61.68 38.40 24.24
C PHE A 19 -61.45 39.90 23.97
N LYS A 20 -62.44 40.62 23.45
CA LYS A 20 -62.33 42.06 23.17
C LYS A 20 -62.58 42.98 24.36
N LYS A 21 -63.18 42.48 25.46
CA LYS A 21 -63.62 43.32 26.59
C LYS A 21 -62.69 43.29 27.79
N ASP A 22 -61.74 42.35 27.84
CA ASP A 22 -60.97 42.11 29.05
C ASP A 22 -59.46 42.12 28.76
N PRO A 23 -58.70 43.13 29.24
CA PRO A 23 -57.28 43.29 28.95
C PRO A 23 -56.43 42.12 29.48
N VAL A 24 -56.91 41.39 30.49
CA VAL A 24 -56.24 40.19 31.02
C VAL A 24 -56.15 39.09 29.96
N TRP A 25 -57.20 38.89 29.16
CA TRP A 25 -57.24 37.86 28.13
C TRP A 25 -56.41 38.23 26.89
N GLN A 26 -56.29 39.52 26.58
CA GLN A 26 -55.34 39.99 25.57
C GLN A 26 -53.90 39.71 25.99
N ASN A 27 -53.56 39.99 27.25
CA ASN A 27 -52.23 39.67 27.78
C ASN A 27 -51.96 38.16 27.77
N VAL A 28 -52.91 37.32 28.19
CA VAL A 28 -52.76 35.85 28.16
C VAL A 28 -52.62 35.32 26.71
N ALA A 29 -53.36 35.87 25.75
CA ALA A 29 -53.20 35.49 24.35
C ALA A 29 -51.86 35.96 23.77
N TRP A 30 -51.39 37.15 24.11
CA TRP A 30 -50.05 37.62 23.71
C TRP A 30 -48.96 36.76 24.33
N SER A 31 -49.06 36.41 25.61
CA SER A 31 -48.14 35.49 26.29
C SER A 31 -48.13 34.12 25.62
N ALA A 32 -49.31 33.56 25.32
CA ALA A 32 -49.42 32.27 24.65
C ALA A 32 -48.85 32.30 23.22
N LEU A 33 -49.06 33.40 22.48
CA LEU A 33 -48.53 33.58 21.14
C LEU A 33 -47.00 33.75 21.14
N ILE A 34 -46.46 34.49 22.12
CA ILE A 34 -45.02 34.63 22.34
C ILE A 34 -44.39 33.27 22.70
N VAL A 35 -45.02 32.50 23.59
CA VAL A 35 -44.54 31.14 23.93
C VAL A 35 -44.61 30.20 22.73
N LEU A 36 -45.68 30.25 21.93
CA LEU A 36 -45.83 29.46 20.68
C LEU A 36 -44.84 29.87 19.58
N LEU A 37 -44.40 31.13 19.53
CA LEU A 37 -43.40 31.61 18.58
C LEU A 37 -41.97 31.35 19.06
N LEU A 38 -41.72 31.40 20.38
CA LEU A 38 -40.40 31.15 20.96
C LEU A 38 -40.09 29.67 21.15
N THR A 39 -41.07 28.79 21.29
CA THR A 39 -40.84 27.34 21.46
C THR A 39 -40.15 26.70 20.24
N PRO A 40 -40.54 26.96 18.98
CA PRO A 40 -39.81 26.46 17.81
C PRO A 40 -38.39 27.01 17.74
N ALA A 41 -38.18 28.29 18.07
CA ALA A 41 -36.86 28.91 18.08
C ALA A 41 -35.96 28.32 19.19
N GLY A 42 -36.51 28.09 20.39
CA GLY A 42 -35.82 27.44 21.50
C GLY A 42 -35.51 25.97 21.22
N ILE A 43 -36.43 25.22 20.60
CA ILE A 43 -36.18 23.84 20.16
C ILE A 43 -35.11 23.80 19.06
N PHE A 44 -35.15 24.75 18.11
CA PHE A 44 -34.13 24.85 17.06
C PHE A 44 -32.76 25.21 17.64
N TYR A 45 -32.68 26.18 18.55
CA TYR A 45 -31.45 26.56 19.23
C TYR A 45 -30.91 25.43 20.13
N PHE A 46 -31.78 24.68 20.79
CA PHE A 46 -31.40 23.50 21.57
C PHE A 46 -30.83 22.39 20.68
N TYR A 47 -31.49 22.09 19.55
CA TYR A 47 -31.01 21.12 18.55
C TYR A 47 -29.68 21.54 17.90
N ASP A 48 -29.52 22.84 17.59
CA ASP A 48 -28.30 23.39 17.02
C ASP A 48 -27.15 23.38 18.04
N SER A 49 -27.44 23.73 19.31
CA SER A 49 -26.46 23.66 20.40
C SER A 49 -25.99 22.23 20.69
N GLN A 50 -26.88 21.23 20.61
CA GLN A 50 -26.48 19.83 20.77
C GLN A 50 -25.69 19.30 19.56
N GLN A 51 -25.99 19.76 18.33
CA GLN A 51 -25.17 19.41 17.17
C GLN A 51 -23.77 20.03 17.24
N SER A 52 -23.62 21.23 17.82
CA SER A 52 -22.32 21.90 17.95
C SER A 52 -21.30 21.16 18.84
N GLN A 53 -21.74 20.21 19.67
CA GLN A 53 -20.87 19.42 20.56
C GLN A 53 -20.36 18.11 19.93
N LEU A 54 -20.95 17.67 18.81
CA LEU A 54 -20.52 16.47 18.10
C LEU A 54 -19.37 16.78 17.15
N SER A 55 -18.36 15.91 17.10
CA SER A 55 -17.34 15.98 16.03
C SER A 55 -17.99 15.91 14.66
N THR A 56 -17.39 16.57 13.67
CA THR A 56 -17.82 16.54 12.27
C THR A 56 -17.88 15.10 11.77
N PHE A 57 -16.95 14.23 12.20
CA PHE A 57 -16.97 12.81 11.89
C PHE A 57 -18.19 12.08 12.47
N THR A 58 -18.59 12.39 13.71
CA THR A 58 -19.81 11.82 14.32
C THR A 58 -21.07 12.32 13.63
N GLN A 59 -21.15 13.62 13.32
CA GLN A 59 -22.28 14.19 12.58
C GLN A 59 -22.43 13.52 11.21
N TRP A 60 -21.32 13.35 10.50
CA TRP A 60 -21.28 12.66 9.21
C TRP A 60 -21.78 11.22 9.32
N GLN A 61 -21.24 10.44 10.27
CA GLN A 61 -21.67 9.05 10.49
C GLN A 61 -23.17 8.94 10.81
N GLN A 62 -23.72 9.86 11.59
CA GLN A 62 -25.15 9.86 11.93
C GLN A 62 -26.03 10.07 10.70
N VAL A 63 -25.64 10.98 9.79
CA VAL A 63 -26.41 11.19 8.57
C VAL A 63 -26.29 10.01 7.60
N GLN A 64 -25.10 9.41 7.51
CA GLN A 64 -24.91 8.19 6.72
C GLN A 64 -25.79 7.03 7.22
N LYS A 65 -25.90 6.85 8.54
CA LYS A 65 -26.83 5.86 9.13
C LYS A 65 -28.28 6.15 8.77
N ARG A 66 -28.74 7.40 8.93
CA ARG A 66 -30.13 7.79 8.59
C ARG A 66 -30.48 7.57 7.12
N LEU A 67 -29.54 7.79 6.19
CA LEU A 67 -29.77 7.51 4.77
C LEU A 67 -29.86 6.02 4.47
N SER A 68 -29.03 5.19 5.13
CA SER A 68 -29.12 3.73 4.98
C SER A 68 -30.46 3.15 5.47
N ASP A 69 -31.09 3.82 6.45
CA ASP A 69 -32.38 3.46 7.02
C ASP A 69 -33.61 3.86 6.20
N ARG A 70 -33.47 4.83 5.28
CA ARG A 70 -34.52 5.26 4.34
C ARG A 70 -34.65 4.32 3.12
N SER A 71 -34.15 3.09 3.22
CA SER A 71 -34.43 2.03 2.26
C SER A 71 -35.94 1.71 2.26
N PRO A 72 -36.59 1.49 1.09
CA PRO A 72 -38.02 1.17 1.01
C PRO A 72 -38.43 0.10 2.02
N ALA A 73 -39.59 0.26 2.70
CA ALA A 73 -40.08 -0.68 3.71
C ALA A 73 -40.15 -2.14 3.21
N ALA A 74 -40.30 -2.34 1.89
CA ALA A 74 -40.23 -3.65 1.22
C ALA A 74 -38.84 -4.34 1.26
N LEU A 75 -37.78 -3.63 1.66
CA LEU A 75 -36.42 -4.16 1.90
C LEU A 75 -36.14 -4.43 3.38
N LYS A 76 -36.86 -3.81 4.32
CA LYS A 76 -36.77 -4.09 5.77
C LYS A 76 -37.56 -5.34 6.18
N ASN A 77 -38.62 -5.69 5.42
CA ASN A 77 -39.39 -6.92 5.62
C ASN A 77 -38.80 -8.15 4.92
N GLY A 78 -37.73 -7.98 4.13
CA GLY A 78 -36.92 -9.11 3.69
C GLY A 78 -35.98 -9.44 4.84
N SER A 79 -36.23 -10.57 5.51
CA SER A 79 -35.29 -11.16 6.46
C SER A 79 -33.87 -11.00 5.94
N PHE A 80 -32.93 -10.64 6.82
CA PHE A 80 -31.51 -10.76 6.55
C PHE A 80 -31.26 -12.23 6.19
N GLN A 81 -31.35 -12.58 4.91
CA GLN A 81 -31.13 -13.95 4.46
C GLN A 81 -29.64 -14.15 4.59
N CYS A 82 -29.23 -14.94 5.58
CA CYS A 82 -27.89 -15.50 5.70
C CYS A 82 -27.63 -16.43 4.48
N GLY A 83 -27.46 -15.83 3.30
CA GLY A 83 -27.19 -16.52 2.04
C GLY A 83 -25.72 -16.88 1.99
N PHE A 84 -25.37 -18.07 2.47
CA PHE A 84 -24.01 -18.58 2.39
C PHE A 84 -23.64 -19.12 1.02
N GLU A 85 -24.63 -19.47 0.19
CA GLU A 85 -24.39 -20.17 -1.07
C GLU A 85 -24.96 -19.46 -2.29
N THR A 86 -26.01 -18.65 -2.13
CA THR A 86 -26.66 -17.93 -3.22
C THR A 86 -26.70 -16.44 -2.91
N VAL A 87 -26.32 -15.63 -3.91
CA VAL A 87 -26.39 -14.18 -3.87
C VAL A 87 -27.22 -13.77 -5.07
N ASN A 88 -28.32 -13.08 -4.83
CA ASN A 88 -29.14 -12.54 -5.91
C ASN A 88 -28.79 -11.08 -6.19
N LEU A 89 -29.20 -10.61 -7.37
CA LEU A 89 -28.87 -9.27 -7.85
C LEU A 89 -29.41 -8.16 -6.91
N LYS A 90 -30.60 -8.35 -6.34
CA LYS A 90 -31.22 -7.37 -5.42
C LYS A 90 -30.41 -7.21 -4.13
N GLN A 91 -29.92 -8.31 -3.58
CA GLN A 91 -29.08 -8.31 -2.38
C GLN A 91 -27.78 -7.56 -2.64
N ILE A 92 -27.03 -7.90 -3.69
CA ILE A 92 -25.74 -7.27 -3.94
C ILE A 92 -25.88 -5.80 -4.35
N LYS A 93 -26.92 -5.42 -5.12
CA LYS A 93 -27.22 -4.00 -5.42
C LYS A 93 -27.42 -3.20 -4.13
N SER A 94 -28.16 -3.75 -3.16
CA SER A 94 -28.38 -3.11 -1.86
C SER A 94 -27.09 -2.98 -1.06
N GLU A 95 -26.27 -4.04 -1.01
CA GLU A 95 -24.99 -4.01 -0.30
C GLU A 95 -23.99 -3.02 -0.94
N VAL A 96 -23.89 -2.99 -2.27
CA VAL A 96 -23.05 -2.03 -3.00
C VAL A 96 -23.54 -0.61 -2.76
N HIS A 97 -24.84 -0.33 -2.87
CA HIS A 97 -25.37 1.00 -2.60
C HIS A 97 -25.12 1.46 -1.15
N LYS A 98 -25.26 0.55 -0.17
CA LYS A 98 -24.89 0.84 1.23
C LYS A 98 -23.40 1.18 1.37
N LEU A 99 -22.51 0.49 0.65
CA LEU A 99 -21.08 0.78 0.66
C LEU A 99 -20.76 2.11 -0.05
N GLU A 100 -21.37 2.39 -1.21
CA GLU A 100 -21.19 3.66 -1.93
C GLU A 100 -21.60 4.85 -1.05
N ASN A 101 -22.75 4.76 -0.39
CA ASN A 101 -23.22 5.81 0.52
C ASN A 101 -22.20 6.09 1.63
N LYS A 102 -21.53 5.06 2.19
CA LYS A 102 -20.47 5.26 3.20
C LYS A 102 -19.30 6.12 2.68
N TYR A 103 -19.09 6.16 1.37
CA TYR A 103 -18.04 6.93 0.71
C TYR A 103 -18.58 8.13 -0.09
N GLN A 104 -19.85 8.51 0.07
CA GLN A 104 -20.45 9.56 -0.75
C GLN A 104 -20.35 10.92 -0.07
N THR A 105 -19.54 11.83 -0.58
CA THR A 105 -19.25 13.17 -0.03
C THR A 105 -19.93 14.33 -0.75
N GLY A 106 -20.69 14.04 -1.82
CA GLY A 106 -21.28 15.07 -2.68
C GLY A 106 -20.27 15.78 -3.59
N SER A 107 -18.99 15.38 -3.57
CA SER A 107 -17.97 15.84 -4.51
C SER A 107 -18.06 15.08 -5.83
N VAL A 108 -18.00 15.80 -6.94
CA VAL A 108 -18.01 15.25 -8.29
C VAL A 108 -16.56 15.12 -8.79
N ILE A 109 -16.27 14.03 -9.51
CA ILE A 109 -14.99 13.82 -10.20
C ILE A 109 -15.21 14.14 -11.67
N GLU A 110 -14.51 15.15 -12.17
CA GLU A 110 -14.55 15.53 -13.59
C GLU A 110 -13.68 14.59 -14.43
N GLY A 111 -14.08 14.38 -15.69
CA GLY A 111 -13.31 13.61 -16.66
C GLY A 111 -14.15 12.61 -17.45
N ASN A 112 -13.48 11.91 -18.36
CA ASN A 112 -14.10 10.91 -19.22
C ASN A 112 -13.35 9.58 -19.16
N PHE A 113 -14.08 8.49 -19.05
CA PHE A 113 -13.57 7.12 -19.08
C PHE A 113 -14.17 6.36 -20.25
N TYR A 114 -13.45 6.29 -21.38
CA TYR A 114 -13.90 5.60 -22.59
C TYR A 114 -15.34 5.97 -22.98
N GLY A 115 -15.63 7.26 -23.12
CA GLY A 115 -16.97 7.76 -23.46
C GLY A 115 -17.89 7.99 -22.25
N LEU A 116 -17.63 7.37 -21.10
CA LEU A 116 -18.41 7.58 -19.87
C LEU A 116 -18.00 8.88 -19.15
N ASP A 117 -18.97 9.74 -18.88
CA ASP A 117 -18.78 10.93 -18.05
C ASP A 117 -18.68 10.54 -16.56
N LEU A 118 -17.50 10.79 -15.97
CA LEU A 118 -17.23 10.45 -14.57
C LEU A 118 -18.07 11.30 -13.60
N THR A 119 -18.56 12.47 -14.03
CA THR A 119 -19.39 13.32 -13.19
C THR A 119 -20.74 12.70 -12.86
N SER A 120 -21.17 11.74 -13.69
CA SER A 120 -22.45 11.02 -13.53
C SER A 120 -22.40 9.89 -12.49
N LEU A 121 -21.21 9.52 -12.00
CA LEU A 121 -21.00 8.37 -11.12
C LEU A 121 -20.84 8.78 -9.65
N PRO A 122 -21.11 7.86 -8.70
CA PRO A 122 -20.69 8.04 -7.31
C PRO A 122 -19.18 8.28 -7.22
N SER A 123 -18.74 9.17 -6.32
CA SER A 123 -17.35 9.65 -6.25
C SER A 123 -16.33 8.51 -6.16
N ILE A 124 -16.57 7.52 -5.30
CA ILE A 124 -15.71 6.35 -5.15
C ILE A 124 -15.66 5.48 -6.42
N GLY A 125 -16.77 5.42 -7.14
CA GLY A 125 -16.90 4.68 -8.38
C GLY A 125 -16.20 5.36 -9.56
N ALA A 126 -16.33 6.68 -9.67
CA ALA A 126 -15.55 7.46 -10.63
C ALA A 126 -14.05 7.34 -10.36
N GLN A 127 -13.66 7.33 -9.08
CA GLN A 127 -12.26 7.18 -8.68
C GLN A 127 -11.66 5.84 -9.10
N LEU A 128 -12.39 4.74 -8.88
CA LEU A 128 -12.00 3.42 -9.36
C LEU A 128 -11.64 3.44 -10.84
N LEU A 129 -12.51 4.01 -11.67
CA LEU A 129 -12.31 4.05 -13.12
C LEU A 129 -11.14 4.97 -13.52
N ALA A 130 -10.99 6.11 -12.86
CA ALA A 130 -9.91 7.06 -13.12
C ALA A 130 -8.53 6.43 -12.84
N ASP A 131 -8.35 5.83 -11.67
CA ASP A 131 -7.06 5.29 -11.23
C ASP A 131 -6.66 4.02 -11.97
N ASN A 132 -7.65 3.22 -12.40
CA ASN A 132 -7.40 1.86 -12.87
C ASN A 132 -7.65 1.68 -14.37
N LYS A 133 -7.59 2.77 -15.15
CA LYS A 133 -7.75 2.72 -16.61
C LYS A 133 -6.80 1.71 -17.28
N GLY A 134 -5.57 1.59 -16.79
CA GLY A 134 -4.60 0.60 -17.26
C GLY A 134 -5.03 -0.86 -17.05
N LEU A 135 -5.96 -1.13 -16.13
CA LEU A 135 -6.34 -2.47 -15.68
C LEU A 135 -7.74 -2.89 -16.14
N ILE A 136 -8.44 -2.01 -16.87
CA ILE A 136 -9.81 -2.24 -17.35
C ILE A 136 -9.80 -2.30 -18.87
N GLY A 137 -10.41 -3.35 -19.42
CA GLY A 137 -10.68 -3.51 -20.85
C GLY A 137 -9.58 -4.22 -21.67
N ASP A 138 -9.97 -4.64 -22.87
CA ASP A 138 -9.07 -5.17 -23.90
C ASP A 138 -8.22 -4.03 -24.46
N LYS A 139 -6.89 -4.13 -24.32
CA LYS A 139 -5.95 -3.10 -24.79
C LYS A 139 -5.80 -3.04 -26.31
N ASN A 140 -6.34 -4.03 -27.02
CA ASN A 140 -6.32 -4.10 -28.48
C ASN A 140 -7.61 -3.60 -29.12
N GLN A 141 -8.61 -3.17 -28.33
CA GLN A 141 -9.90 -2.68 -28.83
C GLN A 141 -10.20 -1.28 -28.32
N ASN A 142 -10.91 -0.51 -29.15
CA ASN A 142 -11.51 0.74 -28.71
C ASN A 142 -12.80 0.43 -27.95
N LEU A 143 -12.83 0.78 -26.67
CA LEU A 143 -13.98 0.58 -25.80
C LEU A 143 -14.81 1.85 -25.74
N ASP A 144 -16.14 1.69 -25.64
CA ASP A 144 -17.08 2.76 -25.36
C ASP A 144 -18.07 2.31 -24.27
N PHE A 145 -18.12 3.07 -23.18
CA PHE A 145 -19.01 2.88 -22.04
C PHE A 145 -20.00 4.04 -21.86
N SER A 146 -20.21 4.86 -22.89
CA SER A 146 -21.17 5.98 -22.88
C SER A 146 -22.60 5.59 -22.47
N ALA A 147 -22.98 4.32 -22.67
CA ALA A 147 -24.26 3.76 -22.28
C ALA A 147 -24.41 3.47 -20.76
N CYS A 148 -23.30 3.37 -20.01
CA CYS A 148 -23.29 2.97 -18.59
C CYS A 148 -23.56 4.11 -17.60
N LYS A 149 -24.41 5.07 -17.98
CA LYS A 149 -24.67 6.30 -17.21
C LYS A 149 -25.06 6.00 -15.76
N GLY A 150 -24.29 6.51 -14.80
CA GLY A 150 -24.58 6.39 -13.37
C GLY A 150 -24.28 5.04 -12.71
N ASN A 151 -23.66 4.07 -13.40
CA ASN A 151 -23.41 2.75 -12.82
C ASN A 151 -22.05 2.15 -13.21
N VAL A 152 -21.13 2.04 -12.25
CA VAL A 152 -19.82 1.39 -12.44
C VAL A 152 -19.95 -0.10 -12.74
N ALA A 153 -20.89 -0.81 -12.11
CA ALA A 153 -21.09 -2.23 -12.36
C ALA A 153 -21.52 -2.51 -13.82
N CYS A 154 -22.17 -1.56 -14.49
CA CYS A 154 -22.48 -1.67 -15.92
C CYS A 154 -21.19 -1.79 -16.76
N VAL A 155 -20.17 -0.98 -16.50
CA VAL A 155 -18.88 -1.03 -17.22
C VAL A 155 -18.29 -2.45 -17.15
N PHE A 156 -18.27 -3.02 -15.95
CA PHE A 156 -17.73 -4.37 -15.75
C PHE A 156 -18.62 -5.44 -16.36
N ASN A 157 -19.94 -5.33 -16.26
CA ASN A 157 -20.86 -6.26 -16.91
C ASN A 157 -20.73 -6.26 -18.44
N THR A 158 -20.51 -5.10 -19.05
CA THR A 158 -20.21 -4.99 -20.49
C THR A 158 -18.91 -5.72 -20.85
N ILE A 159 -17.87 -5.60 -20.02
CA ILE A 159 -16.59 -6.30 -20.22
C ILE A 159 -16.75 -7.82 -20.09
N TYR A 160 -17.50 -8.29 -19.09
CA TYR A 160 -17.76 -9.71 -18.87
C TYR A 160 -18.81 -10.30 -19.83
N ASN A 161 -19.53 -9.46 -20.58
CA ASN A 161 -20.70 -9.85 -21.37
C ASN A 161 -21.69 -10.70 -20.54
N ASP A 162 -21.95 -10.29 -19.29
CA ASP A 162 -22.76 -11.03 -18.32
C ASP A 162 -24.20 -10.52 -18.28
N PRO A 163 -25.20 -11.26 -18.83
CA PRO A 163 -26.59 -10.83 -18.84
C PRO A 163 -27.25 -10.87 -17.46
N THR A 164 -26.65 -11.53 -16.46
CA THR A 164 -27.20 -11.58 -15.09
C THR A 164 -26.86 -10.33 -14.28
N GLU A 165 -25.99 -9.47 -14.81
CA GLU A 165 -25.38 -8.31 -14.17
C GLU A 165 -24.53 -8.61 -12.91
N LEU A 166 -24.40 -9.86 -12.48
CA LEU A 166 -23.78 -10.19 -11.20
C LEU A 166 -22.26 -9.99 -11.20
N SER A 167 -21.59 -10.32 -12.29
CA SER A 167 -20.12 -10.25 -12.39
C SER A 167 -19.58 -8.85 -12.09
N GLY A 168 -20.21 -7.83 -12.66
CA GLY A 168 -19.83 -6.44 -12.44
C GLY A 168 -20.06 -5.97 -11.01
N TYR A 169 -21.16 -6.40 -10.37
CA TYR A 169 -21.40 -6.08 -8.96
C TYR A 169 -20.42 -6.80 -8.03
N PHE A 170 -20.03 -8.05 -8.31
CA PHE A 170 -19.02 -8.75 -7.51
C PHE A 170 -17.64 -8.07 -7.59
N ALA A 171 -17.20 -7.72 -8.80
CA ALA A 171 -15.94 -7.02 -9.01
C ALA A 171 -15.92 -5.64 -8.33
N TYR A 172 -17.01 -4.90 -8.43
CA TYR A 172 -17.11 -3.58 -7.80
C TYR A 172 -17.21 -3.67 -6.27
N TYR A 173 -17.95 -4.65 -5.73
CA TYR A 173 -18.03 -4.92 -4.30
C TYR A 173 -16.64 -5.20 -3.70
N TRP A 174 -15.81 -5.99 -4.40
CA TRP A 174 -14.43 -6.25 -4.00
C TRP A 174 -13.64 -4.95 -3.84
N TYR A 175 -13.73 -4.03 -4.80
CA TYR A 175 -13.05 -2.75 -4.71
C TYR A 175 -13.57 -1.90 -3.55
N LEU A 176 -14.89 -1.78 -3.37
CA LEU A 176 -15.47 -1.00 -2.27
C LEU A 176 -15.08 -1.53 -0.87
N LYS A 177 -14.78 -2.82 -0.77
CA LYS A 177 -14.35 -3.47 0.47
C LYS A 177 -12.84 -3.49 0.68
N THR A 178 -12.03 -3.48 -0.38
CA THR A 178 -10.58 -3.69 -0.26
C THR A 178 -9.71 -2.54 -0.78
N GLY A 179 -10.27 -1.66 -1.61
CA GLY A 179 -9.54 -0.64 -2.34
C GLY A 179 -8.65 -1.18 -3.48
N SER A 180 -8.58 -2.50 -3.67
CA SER A 180 -7.82 -3.14 -4.75
C SER A 180 -8.75 -3.55 -5.89
N ILE A 181 -8.24 -3.60 -7.13
CA ILE A 181 -9.04 -3.96 -8.30
C ILE A 181 -8.82 -5.42 -8.73
N ILE A 182 -9.91 -6.10 -9.10
CA ILE A 182 -9.81 -7.34 -9.90
C ILE A 182 -9.54 -6.90 -11.35
N ALA A 183 -8.34 -7.17 -11.84
CA ALA A 183 -7.92 -6.72 -13.16
C ALA A 183 -8.77 -7.39 -14.27
N MET A 184 -9.18 -6.56 -15.24
CA MET A 184 -10.02 -6.93 -16.37
C MET A 184 -9.30 -6.56 -17.68
N SER A 185 -8.00 -6.88 -17.77
CA SER A 185 -7.14 -6.54 -18.91
C SER A 185 -6.39 -7.77 -19.43
N ASN A 186 -6.14 -7.80 -20.74
CA ASN A 186 -5.28 -8.81 -21.42
C ASN A 186 -3.77 -8.52 -21.31
N TYR A 187 -3.36 -7.68 -20.38
CA TYR A 187 -1.95 -7.46 -20.06
C TYR A 187 -1.67 -7.89 -18.62
N VAL A 188 -0.83 -8.91 -18.46
CA VAL A 188 -0.45 -9.45 -17.15
C VAL A 188 0.86 -8.80 -16.70
N PRO A 189 0.96 -8.30 -15.46
CA PRO A 189 2.20 -7.73 -14.94
C PRO A 189 3.38 -8.70 -15.06
N ASN A 190 4.53 -8.19 -15.48
CA ASN A 190 5.76 -8.96 -15.73
C ASN A 190 5.65 -10.05 -16.81
N GLN A 191 4.63 -10.01 -17.69
CA GLN A 191 4.63 -10.87 -18.87
C GLN A 191 5.85 -10.60 -19.77
N LYS A 192 6.36 -11.63 -20.44
CA LYS A 192 7.55 -11.60 -21.30
C LYS A 192 7.28 -10.84 -22.59
N SER A 193 6.11 -11.03 -23.21
CA SER A 193 5.72 -10.27 -24.40
C SER A 193 5.35 -8.85 -24.03
N VAL A 194 5.73 -7.89 -24.86
CA VAL A 194 5.31 -6.49 -24.71
C VAL A 194 3.90 -6.27 -25.28
N GLU A 195 3.36 -7.21 -26.04
CA GLU A 195 2.05 -7.12 -26.69
C GLU A 195 0.94 -7.64 -25.77
N ALA A 196 -0.16 -6.89 -25.66
CA ALA A 196 -1.34 -7.32 -24.91
C ALA A 196 -2.04 -8.49 -25.63
N GLY A 197 -2.51 -9.48 -24.87
CA GLY A 197 -3.11 -10.70 -25.40
C GLY A 197 -2.12 -11.81 -25.73
N GLU A 198 -0.81 -11.54 -25.77
CA GLU A 198 0.22 -12.57 -25.91
C GLU A 198 0.85 -12.91 -24.56
N TYR A 199 0.82 -14.19 -24.20
CA TYR A 199 1.35 -14.68 -22.93
C TYR A 199 1.92 -16.10 -23.09
N SER A 200 3.11 -16.34 -22.53
CA SER A 200 3.91 -17.56 -22.72
C SER A 200 4.22 -17.88 -24.19
N GLY A 201 4.39 -16.85 -25.03
CA GLY A 201 4.65 -16.98 -26.46
C GLY A 201 3.44 -17.47 -27.27
N GLN A 202 2.23 -17.41 -26.69
CA GLN A 202 0.98 -17.80 -27.34
C GLN A 202 -0.02 -16.65 -27.27
N LYS A 203 -0.83 -16.49 -28.32
CA LYS A 203 -1.96 -15.55 -28.31
C LYS A 203 -3.14 -16.17 -27.59
N HIS A 204 -3.72 -15.43 -26.66
CA HIS A 204 -4.91 -15.80 -25.89
C HIS A 204 -6.04 -14.82 -26.17
N SER A 205 -7.28 -15.30 -26.15
CA SER A 205 -8.45 -14.44 -26.23
C SER A 205 -8.59 -13.59 -24.97
N PHE A 206 -9.21 -12.40 -25.08
CA PHE A 206 -9.43 -11.50 -23.94
C PHE A 206 -10.16 -12.19 -22.78
N HIS A 207 -11.18 -13.03 -23.07
CA HIS A 207 -11.94 -13.74 -22.04
C HIS A 207 -11.06 -14.67 -21.18
N HIS A 208 -9.95 -15.21 -21.70
CA HIS A 208 -9.07 -16.06 -20.89
C HIS A 208 -8.41 -15.31 -19.73
N TYR A 209 -8.25 -13.99 -19.84
CA TYR A 209 -7.73 -13.11 -18.79
C TYR A 209 -8.80 -12.66 -17.78
N LEU A 210 -10.06 -13.04 -17.99
CA LEU A 210 -11.19 -12.66 -17.15
C LEU A 210 -11.58 -13.78 -16.17
N PHE A 211 -11.83 -13.41 -14.91
CA PHE A 211 -12.40 -14.33 -13.92
C PHE A 211 -13.83 -14.74 -14.30
N SER A 212 -14.19 -16.00 -14.10
CA SER A 212 -15.57 -16.44 -14.34
C SER A 212 -16.53 -15.89 -13.28
N ALA A 213 -17.84 -15.88 -13.56
CA ALA A 213 -18.85 -15.45 -12.60
C ALA A 213 -18.76 -16.19 -11.25
N ASN A 214 -18.45 -17.50 -11.27
CA ASN A 214 -18.24 -18.29 -10.06
C ASN A 214 -16.96 -17.89 -9.30
N GLU A 215 -15.88 -17.58 -10.02
CA GLU A 215 -14.63 -17.09 -9.41
C GLU A 215 -14.86 -15.71 -8.75
N LEU A 216 -15.59 -14.80 -9.42
CA LEU A 216 -15.97 -13.48 -8.89
C LEU A 216 -16.87 -13.59 -7.65
N LYS A 217 -17.81 -14.55 -7.65
CA LYS A 217 -18.63 -14.85 -6.47
C LYS A 217 -17.78 -15.30 -5.27
N ASN A 218 -16.69 -16.05 -5.50
CA ASN A 218 -15.76 -16.40 -4.43
C ASN A 218 -15.01 -15.18 -3.88
N PHE A 219 -14.61 -14.22 -4.74
CA PHE A 219 -14.07 -12.94 -4.28
C PHE A 219 -15.06 -12.15 -3.41
N TYR A 220 -16.34 -12.15 -3.76
CA TYR A 220 -17.38 -11.52 -2.93
C TYR A 220 -17.43 -12.11 -1.51
N PHE A 221 -17.47 -13.44 -1.39
CA PHE A 221 -17.46 -14.08 -0.07
C PHE A 221 -16.13 -13.85 0.67
N LEU A 222 -15.01 -13.88 -0.04
CA LEU A 222 -13.71 -13.56 0.53
C LEU A 222 -13.70 -12.14 1.11
N ALA A 223 -14.15 -11.13 0.37
CA ALA A 223 -14.22 -9.73 0.83
C ALA A 223 -15.13 -9.53 2.06
N LYS A 224 -16.20 -10.32 2.20
CA LYS A 224 -17.03 -10.30 3.42
C LYS A 224 -16.33 -10.92 4.63
N SER A 225 -15.46 -11.89 4.37
CA SER A 225 -14.80 -12.69 5.39
C SER A 225 -13.47 -12.08 5.88
N LEU A 226 -12.80 -11.25 5.07
CA LEU A 226 -11.50 -10.71 5.44
C LEU A 226 -11.60 -9.67 6.59
N PRO A 227 -10.73 -9.74 7.61
CA PRO A 227 -10.63 -8.73 8.67
C PRO A 227 -10.00 -7.42 8.13
N GLU A 228 -10.09 -6.35 8.92
CA GLU A 228 -9.65 -4.99 8.54
C GLU A 228 -8.19 -4.94 8.01
N LYS A 229 -7.24 -5.58 8.72
CA LYS A 229 -5.82 -5.62 8.31
C LYS A 229 -5.57 -6.37 7.00
N LEU A 230 -6.56 -7.13 6.50
CA LEU A 230 -6.47 -7.89 5.26
C LEU A 230 -7.38 -7.35 4.15
N THR A 231 -8.23 -6.36 4.42
CA THR A 231 -9.07 -5.73 3.39
C THR A 231 -8.43 -4.49 2.80
N PHE A 232 -8.00 -3.52 3.63
CA PHE A 232 -7.43 -2.25 3.15
C PHE A 232 -5.90 -2.23 3.30
N ILE A 233 -5.20 -2.96 2.42
CA ILE A 233 -3.75 -2.97 2.40
C ILE A 233 -3.28 -2.03 1.28
N PRO A 234 -2.71 -0.84 1.57
CA PRO A 234 -2.31 0.12 0.53
C PRO A 234 -1.28 -0.44 -0.46
N LEU A 235 -0.52 -1.46 -0.04
CA LEU A 235 0.45 -2.15 -0.88
C LEU A 235 -0.19 -3.10 -1.90
N LEU A 236 -1.46 -3.51 -1.71
CA LEU A 236 -2.19 -4.38 -2.63
C LEU A 236 -2.98 -3.52 -3.63
N LYS A 237 -2.57 -3.55 -4.89
CA LYS A 237 -3.16 -2.75 -5.98
C LYS A 237 -4.17 -3.55 -6.80
N SER A 238 -3.79 -4.75 -7.25
CA SER A 238 -4.63 -5.52 -8.18
C SER A 238 -4.44 -7.03 -8.12
N ILE A 239 -5.46 -7.76 -8.57
CA ILE A 239 -5.44 -9.22 -8.72
C ILE A 239 -5.69 -9.57 -10.19
N HIS A 240 -4.77 -10.32 -10.79
CA HIS A 240 -4.76 -10.69 -12.19
C HIS A 240 -4.97 -12.20 -12.37
N LYS A 241 -5.77 -12.57 -13.36
CA LYS A 241 -5.88 -13.94 -13.82
C LYS A 241 -4.81 -14.20 -14.89
N ILE A 242 -4.07 -15.29 -14.73
CA ILE A 242 -3.24 -15.85 -15.79
C ILE A 242 -4.16 -16.55 -16.79
N PRO A 243 -3.99 -16.34 -18.11
CA PRO A 243 -4.86 -16.93 -19.11
C PRO A 243 -4.96 -18.45 -18.95
N SER A 244 -6.17 -18.98 -19.14
CA SER A 244 -6.47 -20.40 -18.99
C SER A 244 -5.44 -21.29 -19.69
N ASN A 245 -5.00 -22.35 -19.01
CA ASN A 245 -3.98 -23.31 -19.47
C ASN A 245 -2.54 -22.77 -19.58
N ALA A 246 -2.28 -21.51 -19.24
CA ALA A 246 -0.93 -20.98 -19.12
C ALA A 246 -0.38 -21.10 -17.68
N LYS A 247 0.95 -21.12 -17.56
CA LYS A 247 1.67 -21.10 -16.28
C LYS A 247 2.15 -19.68 -15.98
N ILE A 248 2.41 -19.36 -14.71
CA ILE A 248 3.05 -18.07 -14.38
C ILE A 248 4.46 -18.05 -15.00
N GLU A 249 4.74 -17.06 -15.84
CA GLU A 249 5.99 -17.01 -16.59
C GLU A 249 7.20 -16.80 -15.66
N GLY A 250 8.25 -17.58 -15.89
CA GLY A 250 9.47 -17.55 -15.07
C GLY A 250 9.39 -18.40 -13.79
N TYR A 251 8.29 -19.11 -13.57
CA TYR A 251 8.07 -19.94 -12.38
C TYR A 251 7.77 -21.40 -12.74
N GLN A 252 7.96 -22.29 -11.77
CA GLN A 252 7.70 -23.72 -11.92
C GLN A 252 6.20 -24.01 -12.08
N SER A 253 5.87 -25.09 -12.78
CA SER A 253 4.48 -25.40 -13.19
C SER A 253 3.49 -25.65 -12.06
N HIS A 254 3.97 -25.99 -10.87
CA HIS A 254 3.11 -26.25 -9.71
C HIS A 254 2.73 -24.97 -8.96
N ILE A 255 3.38 -23.84 -9.23
CA ILE A 255 3.06 -22.56 -8.61
C ILE A 255 1.79 -22.03 -9.27
N CYS A 256 0.70 -21.96 -8.49
CA CYS A 256 -0.58 -21.49 -8.99
C CYS A 256 -0.92 -20.04 -8.58
N SER A 257 -0.19 -19.44 -7.64
CA SER A 257 -0.38 -18.05 -7.24
C SER A 257 0.95 -17.37 -6.91
N LEU A 258 1.02 -16.05 -7.10
CA LEU A 258 2.22 -15.26 -6.84
C LEU A 258 1.90 -13.80 -6.50
N SER A 259 2.39 -13.33 -5.37
CA SER A 259 2.43 -11.90 -5.02
C SER A 259 3.68 -11.22 -5.57
N LEU A 260 3.48 -10.18 -6.37
CA LEU A 260 4.55 -9.35 -6.89
C LEU A 260 4.91 -8.22 -5.92
N PRO A 261 6.18 -7.76 -5.91
CA PRO A 261 6.60 -6.67 -5.04
C PRO A 261 5.82 -5.36 -5.24
N ASN A 262 5.29 -5.11 -6.45
CA ASN A 262 4.68 -3.82 -6.82
C ASN A 262 3.16 -3.77 -6.57
N GLY A 263 2.60 -4.75 -5.86
CA GLY A 263 1.19 -4.71 -5.45
C GLY A 263 0.24 -5.60 -6.22
N GLN A 264 0.72 -6.47 -7.09
CA GLN A 264 -0.14 -7.34 -7.91
C GLN A 264 -0.11 -8.78 -7.41
N ILE A 265 -1.26 -9.45 -7.42
CA ILE A 265 -1.36 -10.90 -7.24
C ILE A 265 -1.67 -11.53 -8.59
N LEU A 266 -0.92 -12.56 -8.96
CA LEU A 266 -1.16 -13.38 -10.15
C LEU A 266 -1.81 -14.71 -9.72
N LEU A 267 -2.92 -15.09 -10.34
CA LEU A 267 -3.63 -16.34 -10.08
C LEU A 267 -3.75 -17.19 -11.35
N GLY A 268 -3.18 -18.39 -11.31
CA GLY A 268 -3.34 -19.43 -12.33
C GLY A 268 -4.63 -20.23 -12.16
N SER A 269 -5.11 -20.86 -13.23
CA SER A 269 -6.36 -21.63 -13.25
C SER A 269 -6.41 -22.74 -12.19
N ASN A 270 -5.27 -23.38 -11.92
CA ASN A 270 -5.08 -24.41 -10.90
C ASN A 270 -5.30 -23.93 -9.45
N CYS A 271 -5.26 -22.62 -9.20
CA CYS A 271 -5.59 -22.00 -7.91
C CYS A 271 -7.07 -21.57 -7.82
N LEU A 272 -7.78 -21.52 -8.94
CA LEU A 272 -9.16 -21.03 -9.04
C LEU A 272 -10.20 -22.16 -8.99
N TRP A 273 -9.78 -23.41 -9.19
CA TRP A 273 -10.65 -24.58 -9.21
C TRP A 273 -10.75 -25.27 -7.84
N GLY A 274 -11.93 -25.81 -7.52
CA GLY A 274 -12.21 -26.60 -6.32
C GLY A 274 -13.14 -25.91 -5.32
N GLU A 275 -13.11 -26.37 -4.07
CA GLU A 275 -13.94 -25.80 -2.99
C GLU A 275 -13.56 -24.35 -2.68
N ARG A 276 -14.57 -23.51 -2.38
CA ARG A 276 -14.40 -22.11 -1.97
C ARG A 276 -13.35 -21.92 -0.86
N LYS A 277 -13.25 -22.88 0.07
CA LYS A 277 -12.27 -22.87 1.15
C LYS A 277 -10.83 -22.85 0.62
N LYS A 278 -10.53 -23.64 -0.41
CA LYS A 278 -9.20 -23.70 -1.04
C LYS A 278 -8.86 -22.40 -1.75
N PHE A 279 -9.83 -21.83 -2.49
CA PHE A 279 -9.68 -20.51 -3.11
C PHE A 279 -9.38 -19.43 -2.05
N ASN A 280 -10.17 -19.37 -0.98
CA ASN A 280 -10.00 -18.38 0.09
C ASN A 280 -8.62 -18.52 0.75
N LEU A 281 -8.15 -19.74 1.04
CA LEU A 281 -6.83 -19.98 1.61
C LEU A 281 -5.70 -19.46 0.71
N VAL A 282 -5.78 -19.75 -0.59
CA VAL A 282 -4.77 -19.31 -1.57
C VAL A 282 -4.73 -17.79 -1.65
N VAL A 283 -5.87 -17.14 -1.90
CA VAL A 283 -5.91 -15.70 -2.13
C VAL A 283 -5.57 -14.94 -0.85
N ALA A 284 -6.08 -15.38 0.31
CA ALA A 284 -5.77 -14.77 1.59
C ALA A 284 -4.28 -14.90 1.96
N LYS A 285 -3.62 -16.01 1.60
CA LYS A 285 -2.17 -16.17 1.77
C LYS A 285 -1.41 -15.11 0.98
N GLU A 286 -1.78 -14.89 -0.28
CA GLU A 286 -1.11 -13.87 -1.11
C GLU A 286 -1.39 -12.45 -0.58
N ILE A 287 -2.61 -12.15 -0.17
CA ILE A 287 -2.97 -10.89 0.51
C ILE A 287 -2.14 -10.69 1.79
N ALA A 288 -1.96 -11.75 2.59
CA ALA A 288 -1.21 -11.70 3.84
C ALA A 288 0.28 -11.36 3.65
N LYS A 289 0.87 -11.62 2.48
CA LYS A 289 2.25 -11.17 2.15
C LYS A 289 2.36 -9.66 2.00
N PHE A 290 1.28 -8.99 1.62
CA PHE A 290 1.22 -7.52 1.62
C PHE A 290 0.98 -6.99 3.04
N ALA A 291 0.14 -7.68 3.83
CA ALA A 291 -0.08 -7.33 5.23
C ALA A 291 1.23 -7.45 6.05
N ASP A 292 2.00 -8.52 5.85
CA ASP A 292 3.32 -8.73 6.46
C ASP A 292 4.25 -7.52 6.24
N ARG A 293 4.33 -7.03 5.00
CA ARG A 293 5.11 -5.82 4.67
C ARG A 293 4.52 -4.57 5.30
N HIS A 294 3.22 -4.36 5.14
CA HIS A 294 2.57 -3.14 5.58
C HIS A 294 2.62 -2.97 7.11
N GLU A 295 2.34 -4.04 7.85
CA GLU A 295 2.40 -4.03 9.31
C GLU A 295 3.84 -3.99 9.83
N GLY A 296 4.78 -4.67 9.15
CA GLY A 296 6.21 -4.55 9.48
C GLY A 296 6.71 -3.11 9.41
N LEU A 297 6.35 -2.39 8.35
CA LEU A 297 6.75 -0.98 8.18
C LEU A 297 6.23 -0.08 9.30
N LYS A 298 5.03 -0.35 9.83
CA LYS A 298 4.49 0.40 10.99
C LYS A 298 5.30 0.20 12.26
N GLU A 299 5.98 -0.94 12.39
CA GLU A 299 6.86 -1.27 13.52
C GLU A 299 8.34 -0.92 13.25
N GLY A 300 8.64 -0.21 12.16
CA GLY A 300 10.02 0.09 11.77
C GLY A 300 10.80 -1.12 11.25
N LEU A 301 10.11 -2.21 10.92
CA LEU A 301 10.68 -3.42 10.33
C LEU A 301 10.46 -3.45 8.81
N ALA A 302 11.31 -4.17 8.08
CA ALA A 302 11.09 -4.39 6.66
C ALA A 302 9.84 -5.26 6.39
N LYS A 303 9.58 -6.21 7.30
CA LYS A 303 8.45 -7.14 7.30
C LYS A 303 8.16 -7.59 8.73
N LEU A 304 6.90 -7.81 9.06
CA LEU A 304 6.51 -8.33 10.36
C LEU A 304 7.09 -9.73 10.62
N SER A 305 7.25 -10.54 9.57
CA SER A 305 7.89 -11.86 9.61
C SER A 305 9.39 -11.85 9.95
N THR A 306 10.01 -10.68 10.03
CA THR A 306 11.39 -10.51 10.54
C THR A 306 11.44 -10.13 12.01
N HIS A 307 10.29 -10.05 12.67
CA HIS A 307 10.23 -9.84 14.11
C HIS A 307 10.85 -11.04 14.85
N LYS A 308 11.75 -10.78 15.80
CA LYS A 308 12.53 -11.83 16.49
C LYS A 308 11.65 -12.90 17.15
N GLN A 309 10.52 -12.50 17.73
CA GLN A 309 9.57 -13.46 18.32
C GLN A 309 8.97 -14.38 17.24
N TRP A 310 8.66 -13.86 16.05
CA TRP A 310 8.13 -14.67 14.95
C TRP A 310 9.16 -15.69 14.44
N GLU A 311 10.41 -15.25 14.28
CA GLU A 311 11.52 -16.15 13.94
C GLU A 311 11.67 -17.26 14.99
N SER A 312 11.56 -16.92 16.27
CA SER A 312 11.58 -17.89 17.38
C SER A 312 10.41 -18.88 17.31
N PHE A 313 9.17 -18.41 17.13
CA PHE A 313 8.00 -19.30 17.02
C PHE A 313 8.09 -20.26 15.84
N GLY A 314 8.63 -19.79 14.72
CA GLY A 314 8.86 -20.61 13.54
C GLY A 314 10.18 -21.38 13.54
N SER A 315 10.98 -21.28 14.62
CA SER A 315 12.32 -21.89 14.72
C SER A 315 13.18 -21.61 13.47
N TRP A 316 13.15 -20.37 13.00
CA TRP A 316 13.84 -19.89 11.80
C TRP A 316 15.23 -19.40 12.13
N PHE A 317 16.21 -19.78 11.30
CA PHE A 317 17.56 -19.21 11.34
C PHE A 317 18.14 -19.09 9.93
N LYS A 318 19.10 -18.18 9.77
CA LYS A 318 19.81 -17.97 8.50
C LYS A 318 21.05 -18.85 8.46
N GLU A 319 21.14 -19.70 7.45
CA GLU A 319 22.36 -20.42 7.14
C GLU A 319 23.06 -19.71 5.96
N SER A 320 24.32 -19.30 6.17
CA SER A 320 25.18 -18.80 5.11
C SER A 320 25.82 -19.97 4.36
N TYR A 321 25.76 -19.92 3.03
CA TYR A 321 26.49 -20.85 2.17
C TYR A 321 27.20 -20.07 1.06
N PHE A 322 28.34 -20.58 0.61
CA PHE A 322 29.04 -20.00 -0.53
C PHE A 322 28.41 -20.48 -1.83
N ASN A 323 27.94 -19.57 -2.70
CA ASN A 323 27.44 -19.91 -4.03
C ASN A 323 28.61 -19.86 -5.04
N PRO A 324 29.08 -21.00 -5.57
CA PRO A 324 30.22 -21.03 -6.46
C PRO A 324 29.93 -20.44 -7.84
N ARG A 325 28.66 -20.44 -8.31
CA ARG A 325 28.30 -19.80 -9.59
C ARG A 325 28.28 -18.28 -9.52
N GLY A 326 27.99 -17.74 -8.34
CA GLY A 326 27.91 -16.30 -8.09
C GLY A 326 29.16 -15.71 -7.42
N HIS A 327 30.14 -16.54 -7.06
CA HIS A 327 31.32 -16.18 -6.27
C HIS A 327 31.01 -15.30 -5.05
N ARG A 328 29.90 -15.58 -4.35
CA ARG A 328 29.45 -14.79 -3.21
C ARG A 328 28.80 -15.67 -2.14
N PHE A 329 28.90 -15.25 -0.89
CA PHE A 329 28.09 -15.83 0.17
C PHE A 329 26.63 -15.44 -0.03
N GLU A 330 25.77 -16.44 0.00
CA GLU A 330 24.32 -16.31 -0.02
C GLU A 330 23.75 -16.87 1.29
N TYR A 331 22.52 -16.48 1.60
CA TYR A 331 21.84 -16.93 2.81
C TYR A 331 20.57 -17.65 2.41
N ARG A 332 20.28 -18.76 3.09
CA ARG A 332 18.98 -19.42 3.03
C ARG A 332 18.36 -19.50 4.42
N TRP A 333 17.03 -19.43 4.45
CA TRP A 333 16.27 -19.68 5.66
C TRP A 333 16.10 -21.18 5.87
N ILE A 334 16.36 -21.64 7.09
CA ILE A 334 16.07 -23.00 7.53
C ILE A 334 15.08 -22.91 8.67
N ASN A 335 14.09 -23.81 8.70
CA ASN A 335 13.20 -23.99 9.82
C ASN A 335 13.38 -25.34 10.50
N ASN A 336 13.33 -25.35 11.83
CA ASN A 336 13.34 -26.57 12.63
C ASN A 336 11.95 -26.91 13.19
N ILE A 337 10.87 -26.46 12.54
CA ILE A 337 9.49 -26.78 12.98
C ILE A 337 9.25 -28.29 12.85
N PRO A 338 8.88 -28.98 13.95
CA PRO A 338 8.47 -30.38 13.93
C PRO A 338 7.35 -30.68 12.92
N ASN A 339 7.39 -31.84 12.27
CA ASN A 339 6.42 -32.22 11.24
C ASN A 339 4.97 -32.27 11.74
N ASN A 340 4.74 -32.55 13.03
CA ASN A 340 3.42 -32.53 13.66
C ASN A 340 2.82 -31.12 13.78
N TYR A 341 3.64 -30.06 13.71
CA TYR A 341 3.18 -28.67 13.68
C TYR A 341 3.01 -28.11 12.27
N VAL A 342 3.21 -28.94 11.24
CA VAL A 342 3.08 -28.55 9.84
C VAL A 342 1.64 -28.75 9.37
N PHE A 343 0.90 -27.66 9.17
CA PHE A 343 -0.45 -27.67 8.58
C PHE A 343 -0.45 -27.41 7.07
N ASP A 344 0.68 -26.99 6.50
CA ASP A 344 0.85 -26.75 5.06
C ASP A 344 2.35 -26.85 4.70
N MET A 345 2.71 -27.35 3.53
CA MET A 345 4.14 -27.45 3.17
C MET A 345 4.77 -26.09 2.85
N ASP A 346 3.98 -25.09 2.46
CA ASP A 346 4.47 -23.75 2.14
C ASP A 346 5.06 -23.04 3.37
N LEU A 347 4.65 -23.42 4.59
CA LEU A 347 5.19 -22.84 5.82
C LEU A 347 6.68 -23.11 6.01
N LYS A 348 7.27 -24.10 5.33
CA LYS A 348 8.72 -24.39 5.43
C LYS A 348 9.58 -23.60 4.45
N ARG A 349 9.00 -22.72 3.63
CA ARG A 349 9.74 -22.01 2.57
C ARG A 349 10.52 -20.80 3.08
N SER A 350 9.92 -19.99 3.95
CA SER A 350 10.56 -18.82 4.55
C SER A 350 9.72 -18.29 5.73
N PRO A 351 10.27 -17.42 6.60
CA PRO A 351 9.50 -16.77 7.66
C PRO A 351 8.25 -16.03 7.15
N GLY A 352 8.35 -15.39 5.97
CA GLY A 352 7.24 -14.68 5.34
C GLY A 352 6.16 -15.62 4.78
N GLU A 353 6.55 -16.73 4.16
CA GLU A 353 5.59 -17.76 3.73
C GLU A 353 4.93 -18.44 4.93
N HIS A 354 5.67 -18.65 6.03
CA HIS A 354 5.11 -19.14 7.28
C HIS A 354 4.03 -18.21 7.82
N LEU A 355 4.32 -16.90 7.91
CA LEU A 355 3.36 -15.91 8.40
C LEU A 355 2.12 -15.84 7.52
N ALA A 356 2.29 -15.70 6.21
CA ALA A 356 1.19 -15.63 5.26
C ALA A 356 0.30 -16.87 5.30
N THR A 357 0.90 -18.06 5.37
CA THR A 357 0.17 -19.33 5.45
C THR A 357 -0.53 -19.48 6.79
N ALA A 358 0.10 -19.09 7.89
CA ALA A 358 -0.49 -19.13 9.22
C ALA A 358 -1.70 -18.17 9.34
N ILE A 359 -1.61 -16.96 8.77
CA ILE A 359 -2.73 -16.01 8.70
C ILE A 359 -3.91 -16.61 7.92
N ALA A 360 -3.65 -17.18 6.73
CA ALA A 360 -4.71 -17.77 5.91
C ALA A 360 -5.38 -18.97 6.60
N HIS A 361 -4.61 -19.88 7.19
CA HIS A 361 -5.14 -21.05 7.90
C HIS A 361 -5.83 -20.68 9.21
N TYR A 362 -5.33 -19.70 9.97
CA TYR A 362 -6.03 -19.19 11.16
C TYR A 362 -7.44 -18.70 10.81
N ARG A 363 -7.61 -18.06 9.64
CA ARG A 363 -8.87 -17.49 9.20
C ARG A 363 -9.83 -18.49 8.55
N PHE A 364 -9.32 -19.31 7.62
CA PHE A 364 -10.15 -20.15 6.74
C PHE A 364 -10.04 -21.64 7.03
N ASN A 365 -9.13 -22.05 7.92
CA ASN A 365 -9.02 -23.41 8.42
C ASN A 365 -8.72 -23.46 9.94
N PRO A 366 -9.50 -22.73 10.77
CA PRO A 366 -9.13 -22.45 12.15
C PRO A 366 -8.99 -23.70 13.03
N ASN A 367 -9.81 -24.73 12.79
CA ASN A 367 -9.78 -25.96 13.58
C ASN A 367 -8.50 -26.79 13.32
N GLU A 368 -8.08 -26.93 12.05
CA GLU A 368 -6.83 -27.60 11.72
C GLU A 368 -5.63 -26.79 12.23
N PHE A 369 -5.68 -25.47 12.06
CA PHE A 369 -4.66 -24.58 12.59
C PHE A 369 -4.53 -24.69 14.12
N LYS A 370 -5.65 -24.71 14.86
CA LYS A 370 -5.66 -24.91 16.31
C LYS A 370 -5.10 -26.26 16.73
N ALA A 371 -5.33 -27.32 15.97
CA ALA A 371 -4.82 -28.66 16.28
C ALA A 371 -3.30 -28.77 16.13
N LYS A 372 -2.70 -28.02 15.19
CA LYS A 372 -1.28 -28.15 14.84
C LYS A 372 -0.40 -26.97 15.29
N ALA A 373 -0.92 -25.75 15.38
CA ALA A 373 -0.13 -24.57 15.70
C ALA A 373 0.08 -24.39 17.22
N PRO A 374 1.31 -24.07 17.69
CA PRO A 374 1.60 -23.76 19.09
C PRO A 374 0.77 -22.59 19.63
N ASN A 375 0.39 -22.64 20.92
CA ASN A 375 -0.45 -21.62 21.56
C ASN A 375 0.08 -20.20 21.40
N ASP A 376 1.38 -20.00 21.60
CA ASP A 376 2.01 -18.67 21.54
C ASP A 376 1.91 -18.06 20.14
N LEU A 377 2.10 -18.88 19.10
CA LEU A 377 1.94 -18.46 17.71
C LEU A 377 0.48 -18.04 17.44
N ARG A 378 -0.49 -18.83 17.93
CA ARG A 378 -1.92 -18.49 17.76
C ARG A 378 -2.27 -17.18 18.47
N GLN A 379 -1.79 -17.00 19.69
CA GLN A 379 -2.05 -15.80 20.48
C GLN A 379 -1.39 -14.58 19.83
N TRP A 380 -0.17 -14.73 19.33
CA TRP A 380 0.52 -13.66 18.61
C TRP A 380 -0.24 -13.22 17.36
N LEU A 381 -0.73 -14.15 16.53
CA LEU A 381 -1.55 -13.82 15.34
C LEU A 381 -2.86 -13.15 15.73
N LYS A 382 -3.52 -13.68 16.76
CA LYS A 382 -4.77 -13.14 17.28
C LYS A 382 -4.60 -11.66 17.65
N ASP A 383 -3.51 -11.30 18.34
CA ASP A 383 -3.29 -9.96 18.85
C ASP A 383 -2.74 -9.01 17.76
N HIS A 384 -1.77 -9.46 16.96
CA HIS A 384 -1.06 -8.60 15.99
C HIS A 384 -1.77 -8.49 14.64
N ILE A 385 -2.53 -9.50 14.21
CA ILE A 385 -3.19 -9.50 12.89
C ILE A 385 -4.70 -9.35 13.01
N PHE A 386 -5.31 -10.06 13.96
CA PHE A 386 -6.77 -10.19 14.04
C PHE A 386 -7.42 -9.40 15.17
N HIS A 387 -6.69 -8.52 15.87
CA HIS A 387 -7.22 -7.63 16.91
C HIS A 387 -8.05 -8.34 17.99
N GLY A 388 -7.54 -9.47 18.49
CA GLY A 388 -8.23 -10.26 19.52
C GLY A 388 -9.32 -11.19 18.98
N LEU A 389 -9.55 -11.22 17.65
CA LEU A 389 -10.58 -12.08 17.07
C LEU A 389 -10.08 -13.52 16.86
N SER A 390 -10.93 -14.48 17.20
CA SER A 390 -10.77 -15.91 16.93
C SER A 390 -11.77 -16.37 15.87
N PHE A 391 -11.47 -17.49 15.22
CA PHE A 391 -12.33 -18.05 14.16
C PHE A 391 -12.63 -19.54 14.35
N ASP A 392 -12.02 -20.19 15.35
CA ASP A 392 -12.42 -21.53 15.76
C ASP A 392 -13.76 -21.47 16.52
N SER A 393 -14.49 -22.59 16.53
CA SER A 393 -15.85 -22.64 17.08
C SER A 393 -15.96 -22.17 18.54
N GLU A 394 -15.02 -22.57 19.39
CA GLU A 394 -14.92 -22.14 20.79
C GLU A 394 -14.52 -20.67 20.94
N GLY A 395 -13.63 -20.20 20.06
CA GLY A 395 -13.24 -18.80 19.98
C GLY A 395 -14.42 -17.88 19.64
N LEU A 396 -15.17 -18.22 18.58
CA LEU A 396 -16.38 -17.50 18.16
C LEU A 396 -17.40 -17.44 19.29
N TYR A 397 -17.65 -18.58 19.96
CA TYR A 397 -18.53 -18.64 21.12
C TYR A 397 -18.12 -17.62 22.20
N LYS A 398 -16.85 -17.61 22.61
CA LYS A 398 -16.35 -16.69 23.64
C LYS A 398 -16.46 -15.23 23.21
N GLN A 399 -16.16 -14.94 21.94
CA GLN A 399 -16.25 -13.58 21.39
C GLN A 399 -17.68 -13.06 21.38
N TYR A 400 -18.63 -13.87 20.90
CA TYR A 400 -20.03 -13.47 20.83
C TYR A 400 -20.64 -13.32 22.22
N ILE A 401 -20.26 -14.17 23.18
CA ILE A 401 -20.61 -13.96 24.59
C ILE A 401 -20.08 -12.59 25.02
N HIS A 402 -18.78 -12.33 24.90
CA HIS A 402 -18.19 -11.06 25.34
C HIS A 402 -18.83 -9.83 24.68
N GLN A 403 -19.08 -9.88 23.37
CA GLN A 403 -19.80 -8.83 22.63
C GLN A 403 -21.22 -8.61 23.17
N SER A 404 -21.91 -9.69 23.54
CA SER A 404 -23.24 -9.62 24.16
C SER A 404 -23.20 -8.96 25.53
N LEU A 405 -22.21 -9.30 26.36
CA LEU A 405 -22.02 -8.67 27.68
C LEU A 405 -21.72 -7.17 27.55
N ASN A 406 -20.86 -6.79 26.61
CA ASN A 406 -20.53 -5.38 26.37
C ASN A 406 -21.72 -4.60 25.80
N THR A 407 -22.51 -5.22 24.92
CA THR A 407 -23.73 -4.61 24.38
C THR A 407 -24.77 -4.41 25.47
N TRP A 408 -24.91 -5.37 26.38
CA TRP A 408 -25.74 -5.21 27.57
C TRP A 408 -25.28 -4.03 28.42
N ALA A 409 -23.99 -3.92 28.76
CA ALA A 409 -23.49 -2.81 29.58
C ALA A 409 -23.85 -1.42 29.00
N ARG A 410 -23.87 -1.29 27.67
CA ARG A 410 -24.28 -0.05 26.98
C ARG A 410 -25.79 0.17 26.94
N GLN A 411 -26.57 -0.89 26.72
CA GLN A 411 -28.03 -0.80 26.54
C GLN A 411 -28.82 -0.93 27.82
N GLU A 412 -28.23 -1.50 28.88
CA GLU A 412 -28.79 -1.61 30.21
C GLU A 412 -29.32 -0.23 30.64
N VAL A 413 -28.54 0.83 30.39
CA VAL A 413 -28.90 2.18 30.84
C VAL A 413 -30.25 2.63 30.27
N GLY A 414 -30.41 2.52 28.95
CA GLY A 414 -31.64 2.88 28.24
C GLY A 414 -32.80 1.93 28.55
N LEU A 415 -32.53 0.64 28.78
CA LEU A 415 -33.57 -0.35 29.07
C LEU A 415 -34.19 -0.10 30.46
N TRP A 416 -33.37 0.18 31.47
CA TRP A 416 -33.85 0.61 32.78
C TRP A 416 -34.57 1.95 32.70
N LYS A 417 -34.05 2.93 31.96
CA LYS A 417 -34.72 4.22 31.75
C LYS A 417 -36.12 4.05 31.17
N ASN A 418 -36.27 3.29 30.09
CA ASN A 418 -37.57 3.07 29.46
C ASN A 418 -38.56 2.43 30.45
N CYS A 419 -38.11 1.44 31.24
CA CYS A 419 -38.96 0.83 32.24
C CYS A 419 -39.25 1.76 33.43
N LEU A 420 -38.33 2.64 33.81
CA LEU A 420 -38.54 3.69 34.80
C LEU A 420 -39.60 4.69 34.28
N GLU A 421 -39.45 5.22 33.07
CA GLU A 421 -40.41 6.17 32.47
C GLU A 421 -41.80 5.56 32.24
N GLU A 422 -41.88 4.28 31.89
CA GLU A 422 -43.14 3.55 31.71
C GLU A 422 -43.90 3.34 33.04
N ASN A 423 -43.19 3.21 34.16
CA ASN A 423 -43.77 2.84 35.45
C ASN A 423 -43.77 3.97 36.49
N LEU A 424 -43.17 5.14 36.22
CA LEU A 424 -42.91 6.18 37.22
C LEU A 424 -43.35 7.59 36.80
N LYS A 425 -44.27 7.74 35.86
CA LYS A 425 -44.80 9.06 35.48
C LYS A 425 -45.34 9.79 36.71
N ASP A 426 -44.81 10.99 36.96
CA ASP A 426 -45.29 11.99 37.94
C ASP A 426 -45.06 11.73 39.44
N GLN A 427 -44.14 10.85 39.85
CA GLN A 427 -43.82 10.61 41.27
C GLN A 427 -42.46 11.18 41.72
N ASP A 428 -42.42 11.74 42.94
CA ASP A 428 -41.20 12.25 43.59
C ASP A 428 -40.23 11.11 43.93
N ILE A 429 -38.93 11.29 43.67
CA ILE A 429 -37.87 10.26 43.78
C ILE A 429 -37.83 9.65 45.21
N GLN A 430 -38.16 10.46 46.23
CA GLN A 430 -38.23 10.00 47.62
C GLN A 430 -39.46 9.14 47.93
N ALA A 431 -40.62 9.41 47.31
CA ALA A 431 -41.82 8.59 47.47
C ALA A 431 -41.65 7.22 46.79
N LEU A 432 -40.99 7.23 45.64
CA LEU A 432 -40.63 6.07 44.83
C LEU A 432 -39.71 5.08 45.57
N GLN A 433 -38.79 5.63 46.36
CA GLN A 433 -37.82 4.86 47.16
C GLN A 433 -38.53 3.91 48.14
N LYS A 434 -39.64 4.35 48.76
CA LYS A 434 -40.38 3.52 49.71
C LYS A 434 -41.09 2.33 49.04
N ASP A 435 -41.51 2.45 47.79
CA ASP A 435 -42.24 1.38 47.09
C ASP A 435 -41.29 0.39 46.38
N ILE A 436 -40.18 0.88 45.80
CA ILE A 436 -39.17 0.02 45.16
C ILE A 436 -38.39 -0.81 46.20
N VAL A 437 -38.16 -0.28 47.40
CA VAL A 437 -37.46 -0.99 48.49
C VAL A 437 -38.33 -2.08 49.14
N LYS A 438 -39.66 -1.96 49.06
CA LYS A 438 -40.60 -2.87 49.76
C LYS A 438 -40.87 -4.20 49.04
N SER A 439 -40.58 -4.34 47.74
CA SER A 439 -40.92 -5.56 47.00
C SER A 439 -39.92 -5.91 45.89
N LEU A 440 -39.44 -7.15 45.88
CA LEU A 440 -38.64 -7.75 44.79
C LEU A 440 -39.47 -8.02 43.53
N ASP A 441 -40.80 -7.98 43.63
CA ASP A 441 -41.76 -8.20 42.54
C ASP A 441 -42.28 -6.89 41.91
N HIS A 442 -41.59 -5.77 42.16
CA HIS A 442 -41.99 -4.47 41.65
C HIS A 442 -42.18 -4.49 40.10
N PRO A 443 -43.23 -3.84 39.55
CA PRO A 443 -43.51 -3.81 38.10
C PRO A 443 -42.32 -3.37 37.23
N LEU A 444 -41.48 -2.48 37.76
CA LEU A 444 -40.22 -2.06 37.13
C LEU A 444 -39.32 -3.26 36.76
N TYR A 445 -39.18 -4.21 37.67
CA TYR A 445 -38.30 -5.36 37.50
C TYR A 445 -38.87 -6.36 36.49
N LYS A 446 -40.19 -6.60 36.55
CA LYS A 446 -40.90 -7.40 35.55
C LYS A 446 -40.83 -6.78 34.16
N CYS A 447 -40.86 -5.44 34.05
CA CYS A 447 -40.68 -4.75 32.78
C CYS A 447 -39.32 -5.07 32.14
N VAL A 448 -38.24 -5.00 32.93
CA VAL A 448 -36.88 -5.30 32.46
C VAL A 448 -36.74 -6.77 32.04
N GLU A 449 -37.22 -7.70 32.88
CA GLU A 449 -37.19 -9.13 32.60
C GLU A 449 -37.97 -9.51 31.33
N ASN A 450 -39.16 -8.93 31.13
CA ASN A 450 -39.98 -9.18 29.94
C ASN A 450 -39.33 -8.67 28.64
N LYS A 451 -38.42 -7.68 28.71
CA LYS A 451 -37.69 -7.16 27.55
C LYS A 451 -36.44 -7.99 27.20
N MET A 452 -36.03 -8.94 28.05
CA MET A 452 -34.83 -9.76 27.81
C MET A 452 -34.89 -10.65 26.56
N PRO A 453 -35.97 -11.39 26.25
CA PRO A 453 -36.00 -12.25 25.06
C PRO A 453 -35.87 -11.45 23.75
N ALA A 454 -36.47 -10.25 23.72
CA ALA A 454 -36.33 -9.31 22.61
C ALA A 454 -34.89 -8.80 22.50
N PHE A 455 -34.24 -8.50 23.62
CA PHE A 455 -32.83 -8.11 23.66
C PHE A 455 -31.89 -9.23 23.18
N ILE A 456 -32.09 -10.48 23.60
CA ILE A 456 -31.29 -11.63 23.12
C ILE A 456 -31.48 -11.82 21.61
N SER A 457 -32.71 -11.67 21.11
CA SER A 457 -32.98 -11.73 19.67
C SER A 457 -32.27 -10.61 18.91
N PHE A 458 -32.27 -9.39 19.46
CA PHE A 458 -31.51 -8.25 18.94
C PHE A 458 -29.99 -8.52 18.93
N LEU A 459 -29.44 -9.12 19.99
CA LEU A 459 -28.02 -9.50 20.05
C LEU A 459 -27.64 -10.46 18.93
N LYS A 460 -28.42 -11.52 18.73
CA LYS A 460 -28.18 -12.48 17.64
C LYS A 460 -28.22 -11.82 16.28
N GLN A 461 -29.24 -11.01 16.04
CA GLN A 461 -29.39 -10.30 14.77
C GLN A 461 -28.18 -9.39 14.52
N ASN A 462 -27.76 -8.60 15.52
CA ASN A 462 -26.57 -7.75 15.37
C ASN A 462 -25.33 -8.58 15.07
N ILE A 463 -25.11 -9.69 15.77
CA ILE A 463 -23.93 -10.55 15.52
C ILE A 463 -23.99 -11.12 14.09
N GLN A 464 -25.16 -11.52 13.60
CA GLN A 464 -25.33 -12.01 12.23
C GLN A 464 -25.14 -10.90 11.17
N GLU A 465 -25.48 -9.66 11.50
CA GLU A 465 -25.30 -8.50 10.62
C GLU A 465 -23.84 -8.02 10.59
N ASP A 466 -23.18 -8.01 11.76
CA ASP A 466 -21.83 -7.49 11.96
C ASP A 466 -20.72 -8.50 11.58
N HIS A 467 -21.00 -9.81 11.74
CA HIS A 467 -20.01 -10.87 11.55
C HIS A 467 -20.48 -11.92 10.53
N TYR A 468 -19.66 -12.16 9.52
CA TYR A 468 -19.91 -13.18 8.49
C TYR A 468 -20.14 -14.57 9.11
N GLU A 469 -19.34 -14.93 10.11
CA GLU A 469 -19.42 -16.19 10.86
C GLU A 469 -20.57 -16.23 11.85
N GLY A 470 -21.15 -15.08 12.22
CA GLY A 470 -22.31 -15.02 13.11
C GLY A 470 -23.48 -15.76 12.48
N CYS A 471 -23.68 -15.55 11.18
CA CYS A 471 -24.67 -16.29 10.41
C CYS A 471 -24.42 -17.82 10.40
N GLU A 472 -23.17 -18.29 10.36
CA GLU A 472 -22.83 -19.72 10.32
C GLU A 472 -23.01 -20.32 11.71
N PHE A 473 -22.53 -19.61 12.73
CA PHE A 473 -22.60 -19.99 14.14
C PHE A 473 -24.03 -20.26 14.61
N PHE A 474 -24.99 -19.39 14.26
CA PHE A 474 -26.38 -19.52 14.72
C PHE A 474 -27.25 -20.42 13.85
N ASN A 475 -26.91 -20.63 12.57
CA ASN A 475 -27.76 -21.35 11.62
C ASN A 475 -27.21 -22.72 11.19
N ASP A 476 -25.91 -23.00 11.35
CA ASP A 476 -25.33 -24.30 11.00
C ASP A 476 -25.71 -25.37 12.05
N ARG A 477 -26.25 -26.49 11.57
CA ARG A 477 -26.55 -27.67 12.38
C ARG A 477 -25.32 -28.19 13.13
N LYS A 478 -24.12 -28.07 12.57
CA LYS A 478 -22.87 -28.51 13.23
C LYS A 478 -22.55 -27.70 14.49
N LEU A 479 -22.95 -26.42 14.52
CA LEU A 479 -22.69 -25.50 15.63
C LEU A 479 -23.91 -25.27 16.54
N ALA A 480 -25.03 -25.97 16.27
CA ALA A 480 -26.28 -25.81 17.01
C ALA A 480 -26.13 -25.98 18.54
N HIS A 481 -25.24 -26.87 18.99
CA HIS A 481 -24.97 -27.06 20.42
C HIS A 481 -24.31 -25.83 21.07
N LEU A 482 -23.41 -25.13 20.37
CA LEU A 482 -22.78 -23.89 20.86
C LEU A 482 -23.75 -22.72 20.82
N SER A 483 -24.59 -22.64 19.78
CA SER A 483 -25.67 -21.66 19.68
C SER A 483 -26.66 -21.77 20.84
N LYS A 484 -27.08 -23.00 21.19
CA LYS A 484 -27.94 -23.24 22.36
C LYS A 484 -27.25 -22.86 23.68
N ARG A 485 -25.98 -23.24 23.84
CA ARG A 485 -25.17 -22.88 25.01
C ARG A 485 -24.97 -21.37 25.13
N PHE A 486 -24.94 -20.64 24.01
CA PHE A 486 -24.88 -19.19 23.99
C PHE A 486 -26.15 -18.58 24.59
N ASP A 487 -27.32 -19.05 24.15
CA ASP A 487 -28.61 -18.56 24.66
C ASP A 487 -28.74 -18.74 26.17
N GLU A 488 -28.44 -19.94 26.65
CA GLU A 488 -28.52 -20.31 28.06
C GLU A 488 -27.60 -19.42 28.92
N ASN A 489 -26.36 -19.21 28.48
CA ASN A 489 -25.38 -18.45 29.25
C ASN A 489 -25.62 -16.94 29.20
N VAL A 490 -26.04 -16.38 28.06
CA VAL A 490 -26.43 -14.96 27.99
C VAL A 490 -27.66 -14.73 28.86
N ASN A 491 -28.68 -15.58 28.75
CA ASN A 491 -29.89 -15.45 29.57
C ASN A 491 -29.57 -15.51 31.08
N LYS A 492 -28.74 -16.48 31.49
CA LYS A 492 -28.31 -16.60 32.89
C LYS A 492 -27.55 -15.35 33.37
N TYR A 493 -26.57 -14.87 32.59
CA TYR A 493 -25.81 -13.66 32.93
C TYR A 493 -26.71 -12.44 33.08
N LEU A 494 -27.65 -12.24 32.15
CA LEU A 494 -28.57 -11.11 32.19
C LEU A 494 -29.47 -11.15 33.43
N LEU A 495 -29.99 -12.33 33.79
CA LEU A 495 -30.78 -12.50 35.02
C LEU A 495 -29.94 -12.18 36.27
N GLU A 496 -28.69 -12.64 36.33
CA GLU A 496 -27.77 -12.32 37.42
C GLU A 496 -27.49 -10.80 37.51
N LYS A 497 -27.28 -10.12 36.38
CA LYS A 497 -27.04 -8.67 36.35
C LYS A 497 -28.26 -7.86 36.74
N ILE A 498 -29.44 -8.26 36.29
CA ILE A 498 -30.70 -7.63 36.73
C ILE A 498 -30.84 -7.81 38.24
N LEU A 499 -30.62 -9.01 38.79
CA LEU A 499 -30.69 -9.25 40.23
C LEU A 499 -29.67 -8.40 41.01
N GLN A 500 -28.42 -8.28 40.53
CA GLN A 500 -27.42 -7.39 41.13
C GLN A 500 -27.93 -5.95 41.17
N ARG A 501 -28.49 -5.44 40.05
CA ARG A 501 -29.05 -4.09 39.99
C ARG A 501 -30.28 -3.92 40.89
N LYS A 502 -31.14 -4.94 41.01
CA LYS A 502 -32.27 -4.94 41.98
C LYS A 502 -31.75 -4.73 43.40
N ILE A 503 -30.73 -5.48 43.80
CA ILE A 503 -30.12 -5.39 45.14
C ILE A 503 -29.47 -4.02 45.36
N GLU A 504 -28.77 -3.48 44.36
CA GLU A 504 -28.18 -2.14 44.42
C GLU A 504 -29.23 -1.04 44.59
N ILE A 505 -30.32 -1.08 43.81
CA ILE A 505 -31.42 -0.11 43.91
C ILE A 505 -32.10 -0.22 45.29
N GLN A 506 -32.24 -1.43 45.84
CA GLN A 506 -32.79 -1.61 47.20
C GLN A 506 -31.89 -1.01 48.28
N LYS A 507 -30.57 -1.14 48.17
CA LYS A 507 -29.62 -0.67 49.18
C LYS A 507 -29.25 0.81 49.05
N HIS A 508 -29.15 1.31 47.82
CA HIS A 508 -28.56 2.60 47.49
C HIS A 508 -29.41 3.41 46.48
N GLY A 509 -30.72 3.14 46.42
CA GLY A 509 -31.66 3.66 45.41
C GLY A 509 -31.41 5.09 44.90
N PRO A 510 -31.30 6.11 45.77
CA PRO A 510 -31.07 7.49 45.33
C PRO A 510 -29.77 7.70 44.56
N ASP A 511 -28.65 7.12 45.02
CA ASP A 511 -27.34 7.25 44.37
C ASP A 511 -27.30 6.49 43.04
N VAL A 512 -27.93 5.31 42.97
CA VAL A 512 -28.01 4.49 41.74
C VAL A 512 -28.85 5.18 40.67
N LEU A 513 -30.02 5.72 41.04
CA LEU A 513 -30.89 6.47 40.12
C LEU A 513 -30.21 7.77 39.66
N THR A 514 -29.50 8.46 40.55
CA THR A 514 -28.74 9.66 40.18
C THR A 514 -27.57 9.33 39.25
N GLY A 515 -26.82 8.27 39.53
CA GLY A 515 -25.74 7.80 38.65
C GLY A 515 -26.24 7.39 37.26
N GLN A 516 -27.46 6.86 37.18
CA GLN A 516 -28.12 6.56 35.91
C GLN A 516 -28.42 7.83 35.09
N LEU A 517 -28.96 8.87 35.75
CA LEU A 517 -29.22 10.16 35.11
C LEU A 517 -27.92 10.81 34.63
N VAL A 518 -26.85 10.77 35.43
CA VAL A 518 -25.52 11.28 35.03
C VAL A 518 -25.00 10.55 33.79
N LYS A 519 -25.14 9.22 33.72
CA LYS A 519 -24.70 8.45 32.55
C LYS A 519 -25.53 8.77 31.31
N ASP A 520 -26.84 8.95 31.45
CA ASP A 520 -27.72 9.34 30.34
C ASP A 520 -27.37 10.74 29.83
N ASP A 521 -27.18 11.71 30.73
CA ASP A 521 -26.69 13.05 30.40
C ASP A 521 -25.35 12.98 29.66
N PHE A 522 -24.45 12.10 30.12
CA PHE A 522 -23.14 11.88 29.49
C PHE A 522 -23.27 11.36 28.07
N ILE A 523 -24.05 10.30 27.86
CA ILE A 523 -24.28 9.67 26.56
C ILE A 523 -24.88 10.68 25.57
N GLN A 524 -25.71 11.60 26.03
CA GLN A 524 -26.40 12.57 25.17
C GLN A 524 -25.56 13.81 24.84
N THR A 525 -24.60 14.19 25.69
CA THR A 525 -23.92 15.50 25.57
C THR A 525 -22.41 15.43 25.34
N VAL A 526 -21.77 14.27 25.54
CA VAL A 526 -20.33 14.12 25.31
C VAL A 526 -20.09 13.24 24.09
N ASP A 527 -19.36 13.75 23.10
CA ASP A 527 -18.81 12.93 22.01
C ASP A 527 -17.39 12.45 22.39
N PRO A 528 -17.20 11.15 22.66
CA PRO A 528 -15.88 10.59 22.98
C PRO A 528 -14.88 10.77 21.84
N LYS A 529 -15.33 10.85 20.58
CA LYS A 529 -14.45 11.06 19.43
C LYS A 529 -13.79 12.43 19.49
N THR A 530 -14.55 13.47 19.83
CA THR A 530 -14.04 14.84 20.00
C THR A 530 -12.96 14.88 21.08
N LEU A 531 -13.19 14.20 22.22
CA LEU A 531 -12.19 14.14 23.29
C LEU A 531 -10.92 13.40 22.86
N TYR A 532 -11.05 12.33 22.09
CA TYR A 532 -9.90 11.60 21.54
C TYR A 532 -9.10 12.48 20.54
N ILE A 533 -9.79 13.16 19.62
CA ILE A 533 -9.17 14.06 18.64
C ILE A 533 -8.42 15.17 19.37
N ASN A 534 -9.02 15.85 20.34
CA ASN A 534 -8.34 16.92 21.07
C ASN A 534 -7.09 16.45 21.85
N CYS A 535 -6.93 15.14 22.06
CA CYS A 535 -5.77 14.54 22.70
C CYS A 535 -4.78 13.90 21.70
N PHE A 536 -5.07 13.81 20.39
CA PHE A 536 -4.28 12.97 19.46
C PHE A 536 -2.83 13.45 19.30
N ALA A 537 -2.60 14.76 19.37
CA ALA A 537 -1.27 15.37 19.24
C ALA A 537 -0.46 15.38 20.56
N LYS A 538 -1.01 14.83 21.66
CA LYS A 538 -0.30 14.75 22.94
C LYS A 538 0.62 13.53 22.98
N GLU A 539 1.72 13.66 23.73
CA GLU A 539 2.71 12.59 23.91
C GLU A 539 2.08 11.33 24.54
N ASP A 540 1.24 11.50 25.56
CA ASP A 540 0.41 10.43 26.14
C ASP A 540 -1.08 10.69 25.87
N VAL A 541 -1.55 10.17 24.72
CA VAL A 541 -2.93 10.30 24.26
C VAL A 541 -3.92 9.62 25.23
N GLN A 542 -3.55 8.48 25.82
CA GLN A 542 -4.45 7.69 26.68
C GLN A 542 -4.67 8.37 28.03
N ALA A 543 -3.60 8.91 28.64
CA ALA A 543 -3.70 9.68 29.87
C ALA A 543 -4.51 10.96 29.66
N CYS A 544 -4.28 11.68 28.55
CA CYS A 544 -5.07 12.86 28.18
C CYS A 544 -6.56 12.54 28.04
N TYR A 545 -6.90 11.48 27.32
CA TYR A 545 -8.29 11.06 27.11
C TYR A 545 -8.98 10.69 28.44
N THR A 546 -8.34 9.84 29.25
CA THR A 546 -8.88 9.39 30.54
C THR A 546 -9.12 10.56 31.49
N LYS A 547 -8.16 11.48 31.59
CA LYS A 547 -8.29 12.70 32.42
C LYS A 547 -9.45 13.57 31.96
N THR A 548 -9.60 13.76 30.65
CA THR A 548 -10.65 14.60 30.08
C THR A 548 -12.04 13.99 30.25
N MET A 549 -12.16 12.66 30.08
CA MET A 549 -13.40 11.91 30.37
C MET A 549 -13.82 12.09 31.83
N ASN A 550 -12.91 11.88 32.79
CA ASN A 550 -13.20 12.04 34.22
C ASN A 550 -13.63 13.47 34.57
N LEU A 551 -12.97 14.49 34.00
CA LEU A 551 -13.35 15.90 34.19
C LEU A 551 -14.78 16.17 33.69
N LYS A 552 -15.18 15.59 32.55
CA LYS A 552 -16.54 15.72 32.02
C LYS A 552 -17.58 15.03 32.90
N VAL A 553 -17.26 13.84 33.41
CA VAL A 553 -18.12 13.13 34.37
C VAL A 553 -18.28 13.95 35.66
N ASP A 554 -17.20 14.50 36.21
CA ASP A 554 -17.25 15.35 37.40
C ASP A 554 -18.13 16.60 37.20
N GLN A 555 -18.00 17.25 36.04
CA GLN A 555 -18.86 18.38 35.66
C GLN A 555 -20.35 18.01 35.62
N MET A 556 -20.69 16.77 35.25
CA MET A 556 -22.09 16.31 35.25
C MET A 556 -22.57 15.94 36.65
N ILE A 557 -21.74 15.22 37.41
CA ILE A 557 -22.05 14.86 38.81
C ILE A 557 -22.37 16.12 39.62
N THR A 558 -21.61 17.22 39.45
CA THR A 558 -21.86 18.46 40.19
C THR A 558 -23.23 19.11 39.92
N LYS A 559 -23.91 18.77 38.80
CA LYS A 559 -25.28 19.23 38.51
C LYS A 559 -26.35 18.48 39.32
N HIS A 560 -25.99 17.31 39.88
CA HIS A 560 -26.89 16.46 40.64
C HIS A 560 -26.51 16.53 42.14
N LYS A 561 -27.39 17.10 42.98
CA LYS A 561 -27.05 17.58 44.35
C LYS A 561 -26.72 16.51 45.40
N THR A 562 -26.86 15.21 45.10
CA THR A 562 -26.80 14.14 46.11
C THR A 562 -26.18 12.86 45.55
N THR A 563 -24.85 12.82 45.42
CA THR A 563 -24.12 11.57 45.09
C THR A 563 -22.95 11.38 46.04
N SER A 564 -22.93 10.26 46.76
CA SER A 564 -21.84 9.88 47.66
C SER A 564 -20.50 9.75 46.92
N GLU A 565 -19.39 10.01 47.60
CA GLU A 565 -18.04 9.92 47.01
C GLU A 565 -17.74 8.51 46.47
N TYR A 566 -18.22 7.48 47.17
CA TYR A 566 -18.19 6.09 46.72
C TYR A 566 -18.86 5.92 45.33
N TYR A 567 -20.07 6.45 45.14
CA TYR A 567 -20.77 6.34 43.86
C TYR A 567 -20.19 7.24 42.77
N ARG A 568 -19.54 8.36 43.12
CA ARG A 568 -18.82 9.18 42.12
C ARG A 568 -17.72 8.39 41.41
N ASN A 569 -16.96 7.59 42.15
CA ASN A 569 -15.91 6.75 41.58
C ASN A 569 -16.50 5.63 40.71
N ILE A 570 -17.59 5.00 41.15
CA ILE A 570 -18.32 3.99 40.35
C ILE A 570 -18.81 4.58 39.03
N ILE A 571 -19.41 5.78 39.04
CA ILE A 571 -19.89 6.43 37.82
C ILE A 571 -18.73 6.70 36.85
N LYS A 572 -17.57 7.14 37.35
CA LYS A 572 -16.37 7.35 36.52
C LYS A 572 -15.87 6.06 35.87
N GLU A 573 -15.73 5.00 36.67
CA GLU A 573 -15.32 3.68 36.18
C GLU A 573 -16.29 3.15 35.13
N ASP A 574 -17.60 3.27 35.38
CA ASP A 574 -18.64 2.84 34.45
C ASP A 574 -18.59 3.62 33.13
N VAL A 575 -18.39 4.95 33.18
CA VAL A 575 -18.30 5.77 31.96
C VAL A 575 -17.04 5.45 31.16
N LEU A 576 -15.90 5.23 31.82
CA LEU A 576 -14.68 4.79 31.15
C LEU A 576 -14.84 3.38 30.54
N ALA A 577 -15.58 2.49 31.22
CA ALA A 577 -15.90 1.16 30.70
C ALA A 577 -16.90 1.21 29.52
N LEU A 578 -17.80 2.19 29.48
CA LEU A 578 -18.71 2.43 28.34
C LEU A 578 -17.94 2.90 27.10
N TYR A 579 -16.91 3.70 27.30
CA TYR A 579 -16.08 4.28 26.24
C TYR A 579 -14.57 3.99 26.42
N PRO A 580 -14.15 2.71 26.34
CA PRO A 580 -12.75 2.36 26.49
C PRO A 580 -11.90 3.04 25.43
N PHE A 581 -10.72 3.51 25.84
CA PHE A 581 -9.80 4.27 24.97
C PHE A 581 -9.55 3.58 23.63
N ASP A 582 -9.16 2.30 23.64
CA ASP A 582 -8.83 1.56 22.42
C ASP A 582 -10.01 1.45 21.45
N HIS A 583 -11.22 1.29 21.98
CA HIS A 583 -12.44 1.21 21.18
C HIS A 583 -12.80 2.58 20.58
N VAL A 584 -12.66 3.67 21.33
CA VAL A 584 -12.90 5.02 20.82
C VAL A 584 -11.84 5.43 19.80
N LYS A 585 -10.57 5.14 20.05
CA LYS A 585 -9.46 5.32 19.10
C LYS A 585 -9.75 4.61 17.78
N LYS A 586 -10.08 3.32 17.83
CA LYS A 586 -10.41 2.53 16.63
C LYS A 586 -11.58 3.15 15.85
N ASN A 587 -12.71 3.38 16.52
CA ASN A 587 -13.90 3.89 15.86
C ASN A 587 -13.72 5.31 15.29
N THR A 588 -12.89 6.13 15.93
CA THR A 588 -12.60 7.49 15.46
C THR A 588 -11.70 7.45 14.22
N ASN A 589 -10.66 6.62 14.23
CA ASN A 589 -9.81 6.40 13.06
C ASN A 589 -10.62 5.85 11.88
N GLU A 590 -11.53 4.89 12.10
CA GLU A 590 -12.42 4.38 11.04
C GLU A 590 -13.37 5.47 10.52
N ALA A 591 -13.94 6.29 11.40
CA ALA A 591 -14.81 7.40 11.01
C ALA A 591 -14.07 8.40 10.12
N ALA A 592 -12.84 8.77 10.51
CA ALA A 592 -12.01 9.67 9.74
C ALA A 592 -11.60 9.05 8.39
N LYS A 593 -11.17 7.78 8.36
CA LYS A 593 -10.89 7.08 7.09
C LYS A 593 -12.09 7.10 6.14
N HIS A 594 -13.30 6.83 6.64
CA HIS A 594 -14.51 6.88 5.80
C HIS A 594 -14.84 8.29 5.31
N PHE A 595 -14.66 9.31 6.16
CA PHE A 595 -14.83 10.70 5.77
C PHE A 595 -13.80 11.14 4.72
N LEU A 596 -12.55 10.67 4.85
CA LEU A 596 -11.43 11.07 3.99
C LEU A 596 -11.28 10.24 2.72
N ALA A 597 -11.79 9.01 2.69
CA ALA A 597 -11.71 8.11 1.54
C ALA A 597 -12.11 8.76 0.21
N PRO A 598 -13.12 9.63 0.12
CA PRO A 598 -13.52 10.24 -1.15
C PRO A 598 -12.59 11.37 -1.60
N PHE A 599 -11.81 11.93 -0.67
CA PHE A 599 -10.74 12.89 -0.99
C PHE A 599 -9.48 12.20 -1.49
N SER A 600 -9.37 10.87 -1.37
CA SER A 600 -8.29 10.10 -2.03
C SER A 600 -8.25 10.35 -3.54
N ALA A 601 -9.41 10.59 -4.14
CA ALA A 601 -9.54 10.94 -5.56
C ALA A 601 -8.88 12.24 -5.95
N ARG A 602 -9.24 13.28 -5.20
CA ARG A 602 -8.65 14.60 -5.37
C ARG A 602 -7.18 14.58 -5.01
N LEU A 603 -6.78 13.76 -4.05
CA LEU A 603 -5.40 13.52 -3.69
C LEU A 603 -4.63 12.82 -4.82
N HIS A 604 -5.25 11.87 -5.54
CA HIS A 604 -4.65 11.27 -6.74
C HIS A 604 -4.54 12.27 -7.90
N GLN A 605 -5.56 13.10 -8.11
CA GLN A 605 -5.50 14.19 -9.09
C GLN A 605 -4.44 15.23 -8.74
N ALA A 606 -4.36 15.62 -7.46
CA ALA A 606 -3.35 16.54 -6.92
C ALA A 606 -1.94 15.94 -7.08
N ALA A 607 -1.76 14.66 -6.74
CA ALA A 607 -0.50 13.95 -6.93
C ALA A 607 -0.09 13.92 -8.41
N ASN A 608 -1.00 13.57 -9.33
CA ASN A 608 -0.74 13.60 -10.77
C ASN A 608 -0.41 15.00 -11.29
N LYS A 609 -1.18 16.01 -10.88
CA LYS A 609 -0.96 17.41 -11.27
C LYS A 609 0.40 17.90 -10.77
N MET A 610 0.71 17.64 -9.50
CA MET A 610 1.99 17.94 -8.88
C MET A 610 3.13 17.22 -9.63
N TRP A 611 3.02 15.91 -9.83
CA TRP A 611 4.00 15.10 -10.55
C TRP A 611 4.26 15.63 -11.95
N ASN A 612 3.20 15.81 -12.74
CA ASN A 612 3.31 16.28 -14.12
C ASN A 612 3.87 17.71 -14.20
N SER A 613 3.42 18.61 -13.31
CA SER A 613 3.94 19.98 -13.28
C SER A 613 5.42 20.03 -12.90
N CYS A 614 5.87 19.19 -11.97
CA CYS A 614 7.28 19.12 -11.59
C CYS A 614 8.14 18.49 -12.68
N LYS A 615 7.61 17.47 -13.37
CA LYS A 615 8.28 16.84 -14.51
C LYS A 615 8.43 17.77 -15.71
N GLN A 616 7.45 18.66 -15.95
CA GLN A 616 7.53 19.71 -16.98
C GLN A 616 8.67 20.71 -16.74
N GLY A 617 9.14 20.86 -15.50
CA GLY A 617 10.32 21.66 -15.17
C GLY A 617 11.63 21.13 -15.76
N GLY A 618 11.60 19.96 -16.42
CA GLY A 618 12.76 19.34 -17.06
C GLY A 618 13.73 18.71 -16.07
N MET A 619 14.83 18.16 -16.59
CA MET A 619 15.87 17.55 -15.79
C MET A 619 16.99 18.55 -15.48
N ASP A 620 17.57 18.46 -14.29
CA ASP A 620 18.91 18.99 -14.02
C ASP A 620 19.75 17.92 -13.32
N LEU A 621 20.83 17.50 -13.98
CA LEU A 621 21.76 16.49 -13.45
C LEU A 621 22.72 17.06 -12.39
N LYS A 622 22.79 18.39 -12.24
CA LYS A 622 23.65 19.08 -11.26
C LYS A 622 22.90 19.49 -9.99
N SER A 623 21.58 19.34 -9.96
CA SER A 623 20.76 19.68 -8.80
C SER A 623 21.10 18.76 -7.60
N ASN A 624 21.20 19.35 -6.41
CA ASN A 624 21.35 18.62 -5.14
C ASN A 624 19.98 18.39 -4.48
N LEU A 625 19.87 17.39 -3.60
CA LEU A 625 18.65 17.12 -2.83
C LEU A 625 18.51 18.10 -1.65
N ASN A 626 17.32 18.65 -1.45
CA ASN A 626 16.97 19.49 -0.31
C ASN A 626 16.52 18.60 0.87
N LEU A 627 17.11 18.78 2.05
CA LEU A 627 16.75 18.03 3.27
C LEU A 627 16.11 18.96 4.31
N PRO A 628 15.15 18.48 5.14
CA PRO A 628 14.58 17.13 5.17
C PRO A 628 13.56 16.88 4.03
N MET A 629 13.45 15.62 3.59
CA MET A 629 12.47 15.21 2.56
C MET A 629 11.35 14.38 3.18
N LYS A 630 10.11 14.65 2.77
CA LYS A 630 8.93 13.81 3.03
C LYS A 630 8.81 12.68 2.00
N PHE A 631 9.05 12.99 0.72
CA PHE A 631 9.09 12.04 -0.38
C PHE A 631 10.52 11.84 -0.87
N SER A 632 11.06 10.63 -0.72
CA SER A 632 12.46 10.33 -1.07
C SER A 632 12.67 9.70 -2.44
N GLY A 633 11.60 9.33 -3.16
CA GLY A 633 11.69 8.48 -4.36
C GLY A 633 11.89 6.99 -4.06
N GLY A 634 11.84 6.59 -2.79
CA GLY A 634 11.83 5.18 -2.38
C GLY A 634 13.08 4.41 -2.81
N ARG A 635 12.89 3.36 -3.62
CA ARG A 635 13.96 2.42 -4.05
C ARG A 635 14.61 2.77 -5.39
N TYR A 636 14.10 3.76 -6.10
CA TYR A 636 14.58 4.12 -7.43
C TYR A 636 15.47 5.35 -7.35
N PHE A 637 16.38 5.46 -8.30
CA PHE A 637 16.96 6.76 -8.58
C PHE A 637 15.85 7.66 -9.15
N VAL A 638 15.70 8.86 -8.62
CA VAL A 638 14.83 9.90 -9.17
C VAL A 638 15.67 11.16 -9.26
N ASN A 639 15.53 11.90 -10.36
CA ASN A 639 16.28 13.13 -10.54
C ASN A 639 16.04 14.11 -9.35
N PRO A 640 17.09 14.69 -8.75
CA PRO A 640 16.95 15.55 -7.57
C PRO A 640 16.03 16.75 -7.77
N LYS A 641 16.02 17.38 -8.96
CA LYS A 641 15.13 18.51 -9.28
C LYS A 641 13.66 18.12 -9.18
N LEU A 642 13.31 16.91 -9.65
CA LEU A 642 11.95 16.37 -9.56
C LEU A 642 11.56 16.09 -8.10
N ILE A 643 12.46 15.47 -7.33
CA ILE A 643 12.21 15.22 -5.89
C ILE A 643 11.98 16.53 -5.14
N ASN A 644 12.84 17.53 -5.32
CA ASN A 644 12.75 18.80 -4.60
C ASN A 644 11.42 19.50 -4.93
N CYS A 645 11.06 19.61 -6.22
CA CYS A 645 9.80 20.22 -6.63
C CYS A 645 8.57 19.53 -6.04
N ILE A 646 8.58 18.19 -5.94
CA ILE A 646 7.48 17.44 -5.30
C ILE A 646 7.43 17.79 -3.81
N ASN A 647 8.55 17.74 -3.09
CA ASN A 647 8.59 18.03 -1.65
C ASN A 647 8.13 19.46 -1.32
N ASP A 648 8.52 20.44 -2.14
CA ASP A 648 8.13 21.85 -1.94
C ASP A 648 6.60 22.07 -2.08
N LYS A 649 5.88 21.15 -2.74
CA LYS A 649 4.44 21.26 -2.99
C LYS A 649 3.57 20.43 -2.04
N ILE A 650 4.12 19.40 -1.37
CA ILE A 650 3.35 18.45 -0.55
C ILE A 650 2.46 19.17 0.48
N ASP A 651 3.03 20.08 1.28
CA ASP A 651 2.28 20.72 2.36
C ASP A 651 1.16 21.63 1.83
N SER A 652 1.45 22.39 0.77
CA SER A 652 0.45 23.27 0.14
C SER A 652 -0.72 22.50 -0.46
N GLU A 653 -0.46 21.32 -1.06
CA GLU A 653 -1.50 20.45 -1.61
C GLU A 653 -2.30 19.77 -0.50
N LEU A 654 -1.65 19.32 0.57
CA LEU A 654 -2.33 18.72 1.72
C LEU A 654 -3.28 19.71 2.43
N ILE A 655 -2.85 20.95 2.64
CA ILE A 655 -3.68 22.01 3.24
C ILE A 655 -4.92 22.28 2.38
N GLN A 656 -4.75 22.38 1.05
CA GLN A 656 -5.88 22.55 0.12
C GLN A 656 -6.86 21.37 0.16
N LEU A 657 -6.37 20.15 0.43
CA LEU A 657 -7.19 18.95 0.57
C LEU A 657 -7.93 18.88 1.93
N THR A 658 -7.43 19.51 3.00
CA THR A 658 -8.10 19.52 4.32
C THR A 658 -9.09 20.65 4.52
N ASP A 659 -9.03 21.68 3.68
CA ASP A 659 -10.09 22.68 3.58
C ASP A 659 -11.34 22.14 2.85
N LEU A 660 -11.31 20.88 2.42
CA LEU A 660 -12.41 20.27 1.69
C LEU A 660 -13.60 19.99 2.60
N LYS A 661 -14.73 20.56 2.19
CA LYS A 661 -16.04 20.42 2.82
C LYS A 661 -16.75 19.20 2.23
N ALA A 662 -17.34 18.35 3.08
CA ALA A 662 -18.27 17.33 2.62
C ALA A 662 -19.68 17.93 2.53
N PHE A 663 -20.44 17.53 1.50
CA PHE A 663 -21.77 18.05 1.24
C PHE A 663 -22.81 16.95 1.22
N GLN A 664 -23.98 17.25 1.77
CA GLN A 664 -25.11 16.34 1.70
C GLN A 664 -26.41 17.09 1.48
N LEU A 665 -27.24 16.57 0.58
CA LEU A 665 -28.60 17.07 0.40
C LEU A 665 -29.51 16.38 1.42
N ILE A 666 -30.00 17.14 2.39
CA ILE A 666 -30.97 16.70 3.38
C ILE A 666 -32.26 17.48 3.12
N ASP A 667 -33.30 16.77 2.71
CA ASP A 667 -34.63 17.33 2.42
C ASP A 667 -34.58 18.55 1.47
N GLY A 668 -33.75 18.45 0.43
CA GLY A 668 -33.55 19.48 -0.60
C GLY A 668 -32.60 20.62 -0.21
N LYS A 669 -32.07 20.65 1.02
CA LYS A 669 -31.10 21.66 1.47
C LYS A 669 -29.70 21.07 1.53
N ARG A 670 -28.72 21.83 1.02
CA ARG A 670 -27.29 21.47 1.09
C ARG A 670 -26.76 21.76 2.49
N LYS A 671 -26.47 20.70 3.26
CA LYS A 671 -25.75 20.80 4.53
C LYS A 671 -24.24 20.60 4.28
N GLU A 672 -23.45 21.46 4.90
CA GLU A 672 -21.99 21.44 4.80
C GLU A 672 -21.40 20.88 6.10
N TYR A 673 -20.40 20.01 5.97
CA TYR A 673 -19.60 19.48 7.07
C TYR A 673 -18.16 19.95 6.87
N LYS A 674 -17.75 20.92 7.68
CA LYS A 674 -16.41 21.51 7.67
C LYS A 674 -15.68 21.06 8.94
N LEU A 675 -14.47 20.52 8.77
CA LEU A 675 -13.59 20.15 9.89
C LEU A 675 -13.14 21.41 10.65
N ASN A 676 -13.06 21.32 11.97
CA ASN A 676 -12.38 22.34 12.79
C ASN A 676 -10.84 22.14 12.77
N ASP A 677 -10.09 23.04 13.38
CA ASP A 677 -8.62 23.04 13.30
C ASP A 677 -8.01 21.73 13.86
N GLU A 678 -8.50 21.22 14.99
CA GLU A 678 -8.03 19.96 15.58
C GLU A 678 -8.39 18.74 14.70
N GLU A 679 -9.57 18.73 14.10
CA GLU A 679 -10.02 17.70 13.17
C GLU A 679 -9.25 17.76 11.84
N GLN A 680 -8.86 18.95 11.39
CA GLN A 680 -8.01 19.15 10.21
C GLN A 680 -6.62 18.59 10.45
N GLU A 681 -5.99 18.91 11.59
CA GLU A 681 -4.68 18.36 11.96
C GLU A 681 -4.73 16.82 12.06
N PHE A 682 -5.79 16.30 12.67
CA PHE A 682 -6.03 14.85 12.72
C PHE A 682 -6.19 14.25 11.30
N ALA A 683 -6.95 14.90 10.43
CA ALA A 683 -7.17 14.46 9.04
C ALA A 683 -5.90 14.51 8.17
N LEU A 684 -5.08 15.55 8.33
CA LEU A 684 -3.79 15.72 7.64
C LEU A 684 -2.90 14.49 7.84
N SER A 685 -2.86 13.94 9.05
CA SER A 685 -2.04 12.75 9.36
C SER A 685 -2.38 11.53 8.49
N PHE A 686 -3.65 11.38 8.08
CA PHE A 686 -4.09 10.31 7.18
C PHE A 686 -3.81 10.65 5.71
N LEU A 687 -4.03 11.90 5.30
CA LEU A 687 -3.86 12.32 3.91
C LEU A 687 -2.40 12.35 3.49
N GLU A 688 -1.48 12.75 4.37
CA GLU A 688 -0.05 12.76 4.09
C GLU A 688 0.46 11.35 3.71
N GLY A 689 0.13 10.34 4.52
CA GLY A 689 0.50 8.95 4.23
C GLY A 689 -0.07 8.46 2.90
N ASN A 690 -1.32 8.79 2.59
CA ASN A 690 -1.97 8.41 1.33
C ASN A 690 -1.36 9.14 0.11
N LEU A 691 -0.97 10.40 0.26
CA LEU A 691 -0.33 11.19 -0.78
C LEU A 691 1.05 10.63 -1.11
N LEU A 692 1.86 10.36 -0.09
CA LEU A 692 3.18 9.74 -0.26
C LEU A 692 3.06 8.35 -0.90
N GLN A 693 2.05 7.56 -0.53
CA GLN A 693 1.79 6.27 -1.18
C GLN A 693 1.41 6.44 -2.65
N THR A 694 0.57 7.42 -2.96
CA THR A 694 0.16 7.72 -4.34
C THR A 694 1.35 8.17 -5.19
N LEU A 695 2.20 9.04 -4.66
CA LEU A 695 3.43 9.48 -5.32
C LEU A 695 4.38 8.31 -5.59
N ASN A 696 4.53 7.38 -4.65
CA ASN A 696 5.30 6.15 -4.87
C ASN A 696 4.68 5.25 -5.96
N ASN A 697 3.35 5.21 -6.05
CA ASN A 697 2.67 4.45 -7.10
C ASN A 697 2.90 5.06 -8.48
N LEU A 698 2.79 6.38 -8.60
CA LEU A 698 3.12 7.10 -9.83
C LEU A 698 4.57 6.88 -10.24
N LEU A 699 5.50 6.92 -9.26
CA LEU A 699 6.91 6.63 -9.51
C LEU A 699 7.12 5.21 -10.06
N ASP A 700 6.50 4.19 -9.46
CA ASP A 700 6.59 2.81 -9.96
C ASP A 700 6.14 2.75 -11.44
N GLU A 701 4.96 3.26 -11.74
CA GLU A 701 4.35 3.23 -13.09
C GLU A 701 5.23 3.93 -14.13
N GLU A 702 5.67 5.14 -13.79
CA GLU A 702 6.53 5.96 -14.62
C GLU A 702 7.90 5.33 -14.84
N TYR A 703 8.50 4.75 -13.81
CA TYR A 703 9.76 4.00 -13.92
C TYR A 703 9.61 2.80 -14.86
N PHE A 704 8.53 2.02 -14.74
CA PHE A 704 8.29 0.88 -15.64
C PHE A 704 8.05 1.32 -17.08
N SER A 705 7.27 2.38 -17.28
CA SER A 705 7.03 2.98 -18.59
C SER A 705 8.33 3.47 -19.22
N GLU A 706 9.16 4.21 -18.48
CA GLU A 706 10.46 4.70 -18.93
C GLU A 706 11.42 3.55 -19.26
N LYS A 707 11.47 2.52 -18.41
CA LYS A 707 12.30 1.33 -18.64
C LYS A 707 11.92 0.59 -19.94
N GLN A 708 10.62 0.46 -20.24
CA GLN A 708 10.17 -0.15 -21.49
C GLN A 708 10.49 0.72 -22.70
N ARG A 709 10.24 2.03 -22.59
CA ARG A 709 10.62 3.03 -23.60
C ARG A 709 12.13 2.96 -23.88
N PHE A 710 12.98 2.80 -22.86
CA PHE A 710 14.42 2.71 -23.01
C PHE A 710 14.86 1.42 -23.67
N LYS A 711 14.27 0.27 -23.33
CA LYS A 711 14.56 -0.97 -24.06
C LYS A 711 14.30 -0.83 -25.56
N GLN A 712 13.18 -0.22 -25.95
CA GLN A 712 12.85 0.01 -27.36
C GLN A 712 13.78 1.05 -28.00
N TYR A 713 14.02 2.16 -27.30
CA TYR A 713 14.90 3.23 -27.77
C TYR A 713 16.32 2.72 -27.99
N PHE A 714 16.91 2.02 -27.01
CA PHE A 714 18.27 1.49 -27.11
C PHE A 714 18.42 0.36 -28.12
N HIS A 715 17.36 -0.38 -28.43
CA HIS A 715 17.41 -1.32 -29.55
C HIS A 715 17.67 -0.59 -30.89
N LYS A 716 17.01 0.55 -31.11
CA LYS A 716 17.19 1.40 -32.31
C LYS A 716 18.48 2.23 -32.24
N ALA A 717 18.75 2.84 -31.09
CA ALA A 717 19.91 3.70 -30.86
C ALA A 717 21.21 2.90 -30.94
N ARG A 718 21.24 1.63 -30.53
CA ARG A 718 22.41 0.76 -30.71
C ARG A 718 22.85 0.66 -32.16
N LEU A 719 21.92 0.46 -33.09
CA LEU A 719 22.25 0.35 -34.52
C LEU A 719 22.80 1.68 -35.07
N LYS A 720 22.20 2.81 -34.66
CA LYS A 720 22.66 4.15 -35.05
C LYS A 720 24.03 4.49 -34.45
N ALA A 721 24.23 4.21 -33.17
CA ALA A 721 25.47 4.48 -32.45
C ALA A 721 26.62 3.68 -33.06
N VAL A 722 26.43 2.38 -33.30
CA VAL A 722 27.43 1.53 -33.94
C VAL A 722 27.79 2.06 -35.34
N SER A 723 26.80 2.43 -36.17
CA SER A 723 27.07 2.99 -37.50
C SER A 723 27.73 4.37 -37.47
N ALA A 724 27.45 5.19 -36.44
CA ALA A 724 28.11 6.47 -36.25
C ALA A 724 29.58 6.29 -35.81
N PHE A 725 29.83 5.35 -34.90
CA PHE A 725 31.18 5.02 -34.43
C PHE A 725 32.04 4.37 -35.53
N GLU A 726 31.44 3.59 -36.44
CA GLU A 726 32.12 3.07 -37.63
C GLU A 726 32.67 4.16 -38.55
N LYS A 727 32.10 5.37 -38.50
CA LYS A 727 32.48 6.53 -39.33
C LYS A 727 33.32 7.56 -38.56
N ASP A 728 33.61 7.29 -37.29
CA ASP A 728 34.30 8.22 -36.40
C ASP A 728 35.78 7.85 -36.33
N ASP A 729 36.57 8.47 -37.21
CA ASP A 729 38.02 8.20 -37.33
C ASP A 729 38.77 8.48 -36.02
N GLU A 730 38.26 9.34 -35.14
CA GLU A 730 38.90 9.63 -33.84
C GLU A 730 38.87 8.43 -32.89
N LEU A 731 37.87 7.53 -33.01
CA LEU A 731 37.82 6.31 -32.19
C LEU A 731 38.89 5.28 -32.58
N MET A 732 39.54 5.49 -33.74
CA MET A 732 40.48 4.57 -34.35
C MET A 732 41.91 5.14 -34.47
N LYS A 733 42.10 6.42 -34.16
CA LYS A 733 43.39 7.10 -34.25
C LYS A 733 44.16 6.98 -32.93
N GLU A 734 45.44 6.62 -33.00
CA GLU A 734 46.36 6.59 -31.84
C GLU A 734 45.86 5.74 -30.66
N VAL A 735 45.27 4.58 -30.96
CA VAL A 735 44.78 3.63 -29.95
C VAL A 735 45.73 2.44 -29.82
N PHE A 736 46.03 2.05 -28.58
CA PHE A 736 47.00 0.99 -28.25
C PHE A 736 46.36 -0.25 -27.63
N SER A 737 45.08 -0.18 -27.26
CA SER A 737 44.34 -1.29 -26.66
C SER A 737 42.83 -1.22 -26.89
N HIS A 738 42.15 -2.37 -26.81
CA HIS A 738 40.68 -2.42 -26.84
C HIS A 738 40.04 -1.60 -25.70
N GLN A 739 40.70 -1.52 -24.54
CA GLN A 739 40.18 -0.80 -23.38
C GLN A 739 40.18 0.72 -23.58
N GLN A 740 41.16 1.27 -24.29
CA GLN A 740 41.16 2.69 -24.65
C GLN A 740 40.00 3.04 -25.59
N VAL A 741 39.77 2.21 -26.61
CA VAL A 741 38.64 2.39 -27.55
C VAL A 741 37.31 2.27 -26.82
N GLU A 742 37.17 1.33 -25.88
CA GLU A 742 35.96 1.19 -25.08
C GLU A 742 35.71 2.43 -24.20
N ASN A 743 36.76 3.00 -23.59
CA ASN A 743 36.66 4.22 -22.79
C ASN A 743 36.26 5.45 -23.64
N LEU A 744 36.88 5.63 -24.81
CA LEU A 744 36.52 6.70 -25.75
C LEU A 744 35.09 6.54 -26.26
N CYS A 745 34.69 5.31 -26.59
CA CYS A 745 33.31 5.00 -26.93
C CYS A 745 32.35 5.36 -25.79
N MET A 746 32.69 5.05 -24.53
CA MET A 746 31.85 5.40 -23.38
C MET A 746 31.68 6.91 -23.18
N GLN A 747 32.65 7.73 -23.60
CA GLN A 747 32.50 9.19 -23.58
C GLN A 747 31.49 9.66 -24.62
N LYS A 748 31.56 9.12 -25.85
CA LYS A 748 30.68 9.50 -26.96
C LYS A 748 29.29 8.84 -26.89
N VAL A 749 29.14 7.65 -26.29
CA VAL A 749 27.86 6.91 -26.23
C VAL A 749 26.77 7.64 -25.47
N SER A 750 27.14 8.53 -24.54
CA SER A 750 26.19 9.35 -23.79
C SER A 750 25.37 10.31 -24.66
N GLN A 751 25.87 10.67 -25.86
CA GLN A 751 25.13 11.47 -26.85
C GLN A 751 23.95 10.70 -27.47
N PHE A 752 23.97 9.37 -27.38
CA PHE A 752 22.89 8.51 -27.85
C PHE A 752 21.92 8.15 -26.72
N TYR A 753 21.99 8.82 -25.56
CA TYR A 753 21.01 8.65 -24.50
C TYR A 753 19.81 9.55 -24.77
N PRO A 754 18.60 9.13 -24.37
CA PRO A 754 17.43 9.98 -24.51
C PRO A 754 17.63 11.27 -23.71
N GLU A 755 17.18 12.42 -24.23
CA GLU A 755 17.35 13.72 -23.56
C GLU A 755 16.60 13.79 -22.21
N ASN A 756 15.53 13.01 -22.05
CA ASN A 756 14.65 13.03 -20.88
C ASN A 756 14.57 11.66 -20.19
N TYR A 757 15.39 11.47 -19.15
CA TYR A 757 15.44 10.26 -18.30
C TYR A 757 15.36 10.57 -16.80
N PHE A 758 14.17 10.50 -16.21
CA PHE A 758 13.98 10.98 -14.83
C PHE A 758 14.33 9.95 -13.76
N TYR A 759 14.38 8.65 -14.11
CA TYR A 759 14.39 7.56 -13.14
C TYR A 759 15.58 6.61 -13.26
N HIS A 760 16.60 7.02 -14.01
CA HIS A 760 17.84 6.28 -14.20
C HIS A 760 19.03 7.20 -13.97
N SER A 761 20.04 6.75 -13.25
CA SER A 761 21.27 7.53 -13.15
C SER A 761 22.13 7.33 -14.41
N LYS A 762 22.95 8.32 -14.77
CA LYS A 762 23.92 8.17 -15.87
C LYS A 762 24.80 6.91 -15.69
N PRO A 763 25.37 6.64 -14.50
CA PRO A 763 26.11 5.39 -14.26
C PRO A 763 25.30 4.10 -14.50
N GLN A 764 23.99 4.10 -14.21
CA GLN A 764 23.12 2.95 -14.50
C GLN A 764 22.92 2.75 -16.00
N LEU A 765 22.74 3.84 -16.76
CA LEU A 765 22.63 3.79 -18.22
C LEU A 765 23.94 3.35 -18.87
N ASP A 766 25.07 3.88 -18.42
CA ASP A 766 26.41 3.50 -18.84
C ASP A 766 26.64 2.00 -18.67
N LYS A 767 26.31 1.47 -17.49
CA LYS A 767 26.48 0.04 -17.17
C LYS A 767 25.55 -0.87 -17.97
N THR A 768 24.30 -0.46 -18.15
CA THR A 768 23.26 -1.33 -18.75
C THR A 768 23.30 -1.30 -20.27
N TYR A 769 23.46 -0.11 -20.84
CA TYR A 769 23.34 0.11 -22.29
C TYR A 769 24.65 0.57 -22.90
N GLY A 770 25.35 1.55 -22.29
CA GLY A 770 26.59 2.11 -22.82
C GLY A 770 27.65 1.05 -23.12
N ARG A 771 28.03 0.27 -22.11
CA ARG A 771 29.00 -0.83 -22.25
C ARG A 771 28.57 -1.83 -23.31
N THR A 772 27.32 -2.26 -23.30
CA THR A 772 26.79 -3.20 -24.29
C THR A 772 26.93 -2.68 -25.73
N ILE A 773 26.70 -1.38 -25.96
CA ILE A 773 26.89 -0.75 -27.27
C ILE A 773 28.38 -0.74 -27.63
N CYS A 774 29.25 -0.29 -26.72
CA CYS A 774 30.68 -0.18 -26.97
C CYS A 774 31.37 -1.54 -27.16
N THR A 775 31.09 -2.53 -26.32
CA THR A 775 31.58 -3.89 -26.51
C THR A 775 31.12 -4.46 -27.86
N LYS A 776 29.86 -4.21 -28.26
CA LYS A 776 29.35 -4.69 -29.56
C LYS A 776 30.03 -4.01 -30.74
N PHE A 777 30.31 -2.71 -30.65
CA PHE A 777 31.09 -1.97 -31.65
C PHE A 777 32.49 -2.56 -31.79
N VAL A 778 33.24 -2.65 -30.69
CA VAL A 778 34.63 -3.13 -30.67
C VAL A 778 34.77 -4.59 -31.15
N THR A 779 33.74 -5.42 -30.94
CA THR A 779 33.74 -6.83 -31.35
C THR A 779 33.22 -7.09 -32.76
N GLN A 780 32.79 -6.07 -33.51
CA GLN A 780 32.41 -6.26 -34.92
C GLN A 780 33.61 -6.75 -35.74
N PRO A 781 33.45 -7.71 -36.66
CA PRO A 781 34.58 -8.29 -37.40
C PRO A 781 35.45 -7.25 -38.12
N ASN A 782 34.83 -6.28 -38.79
CA ASN A 782 35.54 -5.24 -39.54
C ASN A 782 36.28 -4.28 -38.60
N ILE A 783 35.64 -3.87 -37.51
CA ILE A 783 36.21 -2.98 -36.48
C ILE A 783 37.35 -3.67 -35.75
N ASN A 784 37.14 -4.90 -35.26
CA ASN A 784 38.16 -5.66 -34.58
C ASN A 784 39.37 -5.92 -35.49
N LYS A 785 39.16 -6.22 -36.78
CA LYS A 785 40.24 -6.37 -37.75
C LYS A 785 41.01 -5.04 -37.96
N ALA A 786 40.31 -3.92 -38.07
CA ALA A 786 40.93 -2.61 -38.18
C ALA A 786 41.72 -2.24 -36.91
N LEU A 787 41.15 -2.49 -35.72
CA LEU A 787 41.82 -2.30 -34.44
C LEU A 787 43.05 -3.18 -34.28
N GLN A 788 42.98 -4.45 -34.64
CA GLN A 788 44.14 -5.35 -34.63
C GLN A 788 45.23 -4.87 -35.59
N ALA A 789 44.87 -4.38 -36.78
CA ALA A 789 45.82 -3.80 -37.71
C ALA A 789 46.48 -2.54 -37.12
N GLN A 790 45.70 -1.66 -36.48
CA GLN A 790 46.23 -0.47 -35.79
C GLN A 790 47.13 -0.85 -34.61
N PHE A 791 46.72 -1.75 -33.72
CA PHE A 791 47.55 -2.21 -32.60
C PHE A 791 48.86 -2.85 -33.08
N GLN A 792 48.79 -3.62 -34.17
CA GLN A 792 49.98 -4.21 -34.77
C GLN A 792 50.89 -3.15 -35.39
N GLN A 793 50.32 -2.12 -36.03
CA GLN A 793 51.09 -1.01 -36.60
C GLN A 793 51.77 -0.21 -35.48
N GLN A 794 51.03 0.19 -34.44
CA GLN A 794 51.57 0.89 -33.26
C GLN A 794 52.66 0.07 -32.56
N TRP A 795 52.50 -1.25 -32.49
CA TRP A 795 53.53 -2.14 -31.98
C TRP A 795 54.79 -2.14 -32.86
N ILE A 796 54.63 -2.22 -34.18
CA ILE A 796 55.76 -2.17 -35.12
C ILE A 796 56.49 -0.84 -34.99
N ASP A 797 55.76 0.27 -34.93
CA ASP A 797 56.34 1.61 -34.82
C ASP A 797 57.10 1.77 -33.51
N ASN A 798 56.51 1.34 -32.38
CA ASN A 798 57.18 1.38 -31.08
C ASN A 798 58.39 0.44 -31.00
N ARG A 799 58.32 -0.75 -31.62
CA ARG A 799 59.47 -1.66 -31.73
C ARG A 799 60.58 -1.03 -32.58
N ASN A 800 60.25 -0.30 -33.64
CA ASN A 800 61.25 0.38 -34.48
C ASN A 800 61.95 1.51 -33.71
N VAL A 801 61.27 2.19 -32.80
CA VAL A 801 61.90 3.13 -31.85
C VAL A 801 62.94 2.41 -30.99
N ALA A 802 62.58 1.26 -30.40
CA ALA A 802 63.53 0.47 -29.61
C ALA A 802 64.75 -0.01 -30.45
N ILE A 803 64.53 -0.39 -31.72
CA ILE A 803 65.61 -0.76 -32.65
C ILE A 803 66.52 0.43 -32.93
N LYS A 804 65.96 1.64 -33.06
CA LYS A 804 66.72 2.87 -33.26
C LYS A 804 67.62 3.15 -32.06
N TYR A 805 67.08 3.07 -30.84
CA TYR A 805 67.88 3.22 -29.62
C TYR A 805 68.99 2.17 -29.51
N LEU A 806 68.72 0.91 -29.91
CA LEU A 806 69.75 -0.13 -29.99
C LEU A 806 70.85 0.22 -30.98
N ALA A 807 70.49 0.69 -32.17
CA ALA A 807 71.47 1.04 -33.18
C ALA A 807 72.33 2.24 -32.76
N GLU A 808 71.72 3.27 -32.15
CA GLU A 808 72.42 4.45 -31.62
C GLU A 808 73.37 4.08 -30.47
N SER A 809 72.88 3.33 -29.48
CA SER A 809 73.69 2.85 -28.35
C SER A 809 74.84 1.96 -28.82
N TYR A 810 74.57 1.02 -29.72
CA TYR A 810 75.58 0.10 -30.23
C TYR A 810 76.61 0.82 -31.10
N GLN A 811 76.20 1.79 -31.93
CA GLN A 811 77.13 2.59 -32.73
C GLN A 811 78.09 3.38 -31.84
N SER A 812 77.60 3.97 -30.75
CA SER A 812 78.44 4.69 -29.79
C SER A 812 79.51 3.77 -29.18
N LEU A 813 79.11 2.61 -28.68
CA LEU A 813 80.05 1.64 -28.07
C LEU A 813 81.02 1.04 -29.09
N VAL A 814 80.58 0.81 -30.32
CA VAL A 814 81.45 0.34 -31.42
C VAL A 814 82.48 1.40 -31.79
N ASN A 815 82.12 2.68 -31.80
CA ASN A 815 83.06 3.78 -32.04
C ASN A 815 84.13 3.81 -30.94
N ASP A 816 83.74 3.63 -29.67
CA ASP A 816 84.71 3.51 -28.56
C ASP A 816 85.66 2.32 -28.76
N CYS A 817 85.17 1.18 -29.27
CA CYS A 817 86.04 0.04 -29.62
C CYS A 817 86.99 0.37 -30.78
N TYR A 818 86.56 1.16 -31.76
CA TYR A 818 87.40 1.61 -32.86
C TYR A 818 88.53 2.53 -32.39
N ASP A 819 88.21 3.45 -31.48
CA ASP A 819 89.16 4.41 -30.92
C ASP A 819 90.16 3.74 -29.97
N ARG A 820 89.70 2.78 -29.14
CA ARG A 820 90.57 2.05 -28.19
C ARG A 820 91.49 1.04 -28.87
N PHE A 821 91.06 0.42 -29.96
CA PHE A 821 91.81 -0.63 -30.66
C PHE A 821 92.05 -0.29 -32.13
N GLU A 822 92.74 0.83 -32.36
CA GLU A 822 93.09 1.29 -33.70
C GLU A 822 93.95 0.24 -34.44
N VAL A 823 93.66 0.04 -35.73
CA VAL A 823 94.38 -0.90 -36.60
C VAL A 823 95.08 -0.10 -37.70
N VAL A 824 96.34 0.29 -37.47
CA VAL A 824 97.21 0.95 -38.45
C VAL A 824 98.34 0.01 -38.84
N GLY A 825 98.40 -0.39 -40.12
CA GLY A 825 99.50 -1.14 -40.73
C GLY A 825 99.62 -2.64 -40.36
N ASN A 826 99.60 -3.00 -39.07
CA ASN A 826 99.77 -4.39 -38.60
C ASN A 826 98.54 -4.91 -37.83
N ASN A 827 98.00 -6.05 -38.25
CA ASN A 827 96.72 -6.64 -37.82
C ASN A 827 96.64 -7.12 -36.34
N LYS A 828 97.56 -6.75 -35.44
CA LYS A 828 97.62 -7.29 -34.06
C LYS A 828 96.42 -6.89 -33.19
N ASN A 829 95.83 -5.72 -33.40
CA ASN A 829 94.69 -5.23 -32.61
C ASN A 829 93.32 -5.69 -33.14
N LYS A 830 93.26 -6.27 -34.35
CA LYS A 830 92.00 -6.68 -34.99
C LYS A 830 91.20 -7.71 -34.16
N PRO A 831 91.80 -8.78 -33.60
CA PRO A 831 91.06 -9.75 -32.77
C PRO A 831 90.47 -9.13 -31.50
N TYR A 832 91.19 -8.21 -30.86
CA TYR A 832 90.73 -7.50 -29.65
C TYR A 832 89.58 -6.54 -29.97
N ARG A 833 89.67 -5.84 -31.11
CA ARG A 833 88.59 -4.99 -31.60
C ARG A 833 87.33 -5.79 -31.95
N ASP A 834 87.47 -6.91 -32.67
CA ASP A 834 86.34 -7.76 -33.04
C ASP A 834 85.67 -8.40 -31.80
N HIS A 835 86.46 -8.68 -30.75
CA HIS A 835 85.93 -9.11 -29.46
C HIS A 835 85.18 -7.98 -28.73
N CYS A 836 85.76 -6.78 -28.66
CA CYS A 836 85.13 -5.58 -28.08
C CYS A 836 83.78 -5.27 -28.75
N ILE A 837 83.74 -5.30 -30.09
CA ILE A 837 82.51 -5.10 -30.88
C ILE A 837 81.45 -6.14 -30.50
N ARG A 838 81.84 -7.42 -30.37
CA ARG A 838 80.91 -8.51 -30.02
C ARG A 838 80.32 -8.37 -28.62
N ASP A 839 81.12 -7.94 -27.65
CA ASP A 839 80.71 -7.84 -26.25
C ASP A 839 79.86 -6.58 -26.01
N SER A 840 80.18 -5.48 -26.71
CA SER A 840 79.44 -4.21 -26.65
C SER A 840 77.96 -4.34 -27.05
N PHE A 841 77.59 -5.38 -27.82
CA PHE A 841 76.20 -5.59 -28.21
C PHE A 841 75.31 -5.95 -27.01
N GLY A 842 75.84 -6.67 -26.02
CA GLY A 842 75.08 -6.99 -24.80
C GLY A 842 74.79 -5.75 -23.95
N GLU A 843 75.75 -4.84 -23.86
CA GLU A 843 75.61 -3.57 -23.16
C GLU A 843 74.67 -2.60 -23.88
N ALA A 844 74.75 -2.54 -25.22
CA ALA A 844 73.84 -1.76 -26.04
C ALA A 844 72.37 -2.18 -25.91
N ILE A 845 72.10 -3.48 -25.73
CA ILE A 845 70.73 -3.97 -25.45
C ILE A 845 70.21 -3.36 -24.15
N ASN A 846 71.00 -3.38 -23.09
CA ASN A 846 70.57 -2.86 -21.79
C ASN A 846 70.29 -1.35 -21.86
N GLN A 847 71.17 -0.58 -22.51
CA GLN A 847 70.97 0.86 -22.72
C GLN A 847 69.72 1.14 -23.54
N ALA A 848 69.54 0.45 -24.67
CA ALA A 848 68.38 0.63 -25.55
C ALA A 848 67.04 0.28 -24.90
N ILE A 849 67.01 -0.74 -24.03
CA ILE A 849 65.80 -1.08 -23.27
C ILE A 849 65.52 -0.04 -22.19
N MET A 850 66.55 0.55 -21.56
CA MET A 850 66.35 1.66 -20.62
C MET A 850 65.82 2.90 -21.34
N ASP A 851 66.40 3.29 -22.47
CA ASP A 851 65.93 4.43 -23.26
C ASP A 851 64.52 4.18 -23.82
N TRP A 852 64.20 2.93 -24.18
CA TRP A 852 62.86 2.56 -24.62
C TRP A 852 61.83 2.60 -23.48
N ARG A 853 62.21 2.23 -22.25
CA ARG A 853 61.34 2.35 -21.07
C ARG A 853 60.93 3.78 -20.78
N ASP A 854 61.77 4.74 -21.14
CA ASP A 854 61.50 6.17 -20.99
C ASP A 854 60.67 6.76 -22.15
N HIS A 855 60.34 5.97 -23.18
CA HIS A 855 59.52 6.41 -24.30
C HIS A 855 58.02 6.50 -23.91
N GLU A 856 57.32 7.53 -24.39
CA GLU A 856 55.93 7.84 -24.02
C GLU A 856 54.93 6.69 -24.27
N HIS A 857 55.21 5.82 -25.24
CA HIS A 857 54.35 4.67 -25.58
C HIS A 857 54.75 3.35 -24.91
N TYR A 858 55.87 3.29 -24.16
CA TYR A 858 56.30 2.07 -23.49
C TYR A 858 55.25 1.44 -22.55
N PRO A 859 54.51 2.20 -21.72
CA PRO A 859 53.53 1.63 -20.80
C PRO A 859 52.45 0.77 -21.48
N TYR A 860 52.17 1.00 -22.77
CA TYR A 860 51.20 0.19 -23.53
C TYR A 860 51.75 -1.15 -24.02
N PHE A 861 53.08 -1.31 -24.02
CA PHE A 861 53.77 -2.48 -24.57
C PHE A 861 54.75 -3.13 -23.60
N GLU A 862 54.76 -2.73 -22.33
CA GLU A 862 55.60 -3.28 -21.26
C GLU A 862 55.59 -4.81 -21.24
N SER A 863 54.41 -5.42 -21.38
CA SER A 863 54.25 -6.89 -21.37
C SER A 863 54.95 -7.60 -22.54
N ARG A 864 55.39 -6.85 -23.56
CA ARG A 864 56.09 -7.36 -24.75
C ARG A 864 57.59 -7.03 -24.75
N GLU A 865 58.13 -6.49 -23.65
CA GLU A 865 59.56 -6.17 -23.56
C GLU A 865 60.45 -7.37 -23.87
N GLN A 866 60.12 -8.54 -23.32
CA GLN A 866 60.89 -9.76 -23.59
C GLN A 866 60.85 -10.15 -25.07
N GLU A 867 59.77 -9.84 -25.80
CA GLU A 867 59.71 -10.07 -27.24
C GLU A 867 60.70 -9.16 -27.99
N VAL A 868 60.85 -7.91 -27.56
CA VAL A 868 61.84 -6.95 -28.11
C VAL A 868 63.26 -7.44 -27.83
N VAL A 869 63.55 -7.81 -26.58
CA VAL A 869 64.88 -8.33 -26.18
C VAL A 869 65.22 -9.58 -26.96
N ASN A 870 64.28 -10.53 -27.06
CA ASN A 870 64.48 -11.75 -27.85
C ASN A 870 64.70 -11.43 -29.33
N TYR A 871 64.00 -10.45 -29.89
CA TYR A 871 64.20 -10.00 -31.27
C TYR A 871 65.59 -9.40 -31.49
N PHE A 872 66.08 -8.58 -30.55
CA PHE A 872 67.44 -8.03 -30.59
C PHE A 872 68.50 -9.14 -30.61
N VAL A 873 68.39 -10.11 -29.70
CA VAL A 873 69.37 -11.20 -29.55
C VAL A 873 69.32 -12.18 -30.73
N SER A 874 68.13 -12.59 -31.14
CA SER A 874 67.96 -13.64 -32.15
C SER A 874 68.11 -13.15 -33.59
N SER A 875 67.66 -11.93 -33.88
CA SER A 875 67.48 -11.45 -35.26
C SER A 875 68.42 -10.32 -35.63
N LEU A 876 68.84 -9.48 -34.67
CA LEU A 876 69.68 -8.31 -34.95
C LEU A 876 71.15 -8.50 -34.57
N ARG A 877 71.46 -9.33 -33.56
CA ARG A 877 72.83 -9.54 -33.06
C ARG A 877 73.84 -9.87 -34.15
N SER A 878 73.61 -10.94 -34.90
CA SER A 878 74.52 -11.37 -35.96
C SER A 878 74.65 -10.32 -37.07
N LYS A 879 73.53 -9.68 -37.43
CA LYS A 879 73.47 -8.64 -38.48
C LYS A 879 74.25 -7.39 -38.07
N PHE A 880 74.03 -6.88 -36.86
CA PHE A 880 74.65 -5.66 -36.37
C PHE A 880 76.14 -5.87 -36.08
N ILE A 881 76.53 -7.02 -35.51
CA ILE A 881 77.94 -7.37 -35.34
C ILE A 881 78.65 -7.47 -36.70
N ALA A 882 78.04 -8.14 -37.69
CA ALA A 882 78.63 -8.25 -39.03
C ALA A 882 78.81 -6.88 -39.70
N LYS A 883 77.78 -6.02 -39.68
CA LYS A 883 77.85 -4.65 -40.20
C LYS A 883 78.91 -3.82 -39.47
N ALA A 884 78.92 -3.86 -38.15
CA ALA A 884 79.92 -3.19 -37.33
C ALA A 884 81.33 -3.65 -37.68
N SER A 885 81.61 -4.95 -37.74
CA SER A 885 82.93 -5.50 -38.13
C SER A 885 83.40 -5.09 -39.52
N GLN A 886 82.46 -4.78 -40.43
CA GLN A 886 82.72 -4.32 -41.78
C GLN A 886 82.77 -2.78 -41.90
N ARG A 887 82.59 -2.05 -40.79
CA ARG A 887 82.46 -0.58 -40.73
C ARG A 887 81.28 -0.03 -41.55
N GLU A 888 80.25 -0.84 -41.74
CA GLU A 888 79.01 -0.38 -42.35
C GLU A 888 78.13 0.33 -41.32
N PRO A 889 77.39 1.38 -41.73
CA PRO A 889 76.45 2.04 -40.84
C PRO A 889 75.35 1.06 -40.39
N LEU A 890 75.06 1.08 -39.08
CA LEU A 890 74.10 0.17 -38.44
C LEU A 890 72.64 0.48 -38.82
N LEU A 891 72.35 1.76 -39.08
CA LEU A 891 71.10 2.23 -39.68
C LEU A 891 71.35 2.50 -41.17
N GLU A 892 70.54 1.90 -42.03
CA GLU A 892 70.43 2.36 -43.41
C GLU A 892 69.56 3.61 -43.39
N ASP A 893 70.06 4.74 -43.89
CA ASP A 893 69.23 5.90 -44.24
C ASP A 893 68.30 5.50 -45.38
N ARG A 894 67.20 4.81 -45.04
CA ARG A 894 66.10 4.63 -45.96
C ARG A 894 65.44 5.99 -46.12
N LYS A 895 65.73 6.66 -47.25
CA LYS A 895 64.87 7.74 -47.74
C LYS A 895 63.42 7.23 -47.72
N PRO A 896 62.47 7.97 -47.12
CA PRO A 896 61.08 7.54 -47.09
C PRO A 896 60.61 7.35 -48.53
N ALA A 897 60.08 6.17 -48.83
CA ALA A 897 59.31 5.97 -50.06
C ALA A 897 58.17 6.99 -50.03
N GLN A 898 58.12 7.87 -51.03
CA GLN A 898 56.97 8.75 -51.23
C GLN A 898 55.74 7.87 -51.44
N LEU A 899 54.69 8.19 -50.69
CA LEU A 899 53.37 7.55 -50.65
C LEU A 899 52.77 7.29 -52.04
#